data_AF-A0A8S2A5N8-F1
#
_entry.id   AF-A0A8S2A5N8-F1
#
_cell.length_a   1.000
_cell.length_b   1.000
_cell.length_c   1.000
_cell.angle_alpha   90.00
_cell.angle_beta   90.00
_cell.angle_gamma   90.00
#
_symmetry.space_group_name_H-M   'P 1'
#
loop_
_entity.id
_entity.type
_entity.pdbx_description
1 polymer ?
#
loop_
_entity_poly.entity_id
_entity_poly.type
_entity_poly.pdbx_seq_one_letter_code
_entity_poly.pdbx_strand_id
1 'polypeptide(L)'
;MASMAAILSKTPFLSQPLTKPSPTSDLPFAAVSFPSKSLRRRNGSIRAGLIAPDGGKLVELIVEEPKRREKKHEAAELPRVELTTIDLQWMHVLSEGWASPLGGFMRESEFLQTLHFNSLRLDDGSVVNMSVPIVLAIDDEQKARIGESKRVALFDSDGNPVAILSDIEIYKHPKEERIARTWGTTAPGLPYVDEAITNAGNWLIGGDLEVLEPVKYNDGLDRFRLSPAELRKELEKRNADAVFAFQLRNPVHNGHALLMTDTRRRLLEMGYKNPILLLHPLGGFTKADDVPLDWRMKQHEKVLEDGVLDPETTVVSIFPSPMHYAGPTEVQWHAKARINAGANFYIVGRDPAGMGHPVEKRDLYDADHGKKVLSMAPGLERLNILPFRVAAYDKTQGKMAFFDPSRPQDFLFISGTKMRTLAKNNENPPDGFMCPGGWKVLVDYYESLTPAEYIIFSQNHSFRLKKMFIKVKLPWDVTIPAEDMDTGLMLQRAIVIRLLEAFGTKKATKDLGYLITPTILENIGEGKIKEQTGEIQFPVVFNGICFKMFKGEVVHGVVHKVHKSGVFLRSGPYEIIYLSHVKMPGYEFIPGEYPIFMNQNMSRIQIGATVRFIVLDTEWREAEKDFMALASIDGDNLGPI
;
A
#
# COMPACT_ATOMS: atom_id res chain seq x y z
N MET A 1 -14.48 52.71 -17.61
CA MET A 1 -14.31 53.81 -16.63
C MET A 1 -13.00 53.52 -15.91
N ALA A 2 -11.84 53.93 -16.43
CA ALA A 2 -11.16 55.21 -16.16
C ALA A 2 -10.96 55.45 -14.64
N SER A 3 -9.82 55.82 -14.06
CA SER A 3 -8.42 56.09 -14.46
C SER A 3 -7.65 56.48 -13.15
N MET A 4 -6.32 56.59 -13.24
CA MET A 4 -5.32 57.27 -12.36
C MET A 4 -4.45 56.31 -11.51
N ALA A 5 -3.18 55.99 -11.79
CA ALA A 5 -1.97 56.76 -12.19
C ALA A 5 -1.48 57.72 -11.07
N ALA A 6 -0.21 57.93 -10.75
CA ALA A 6 1.13 57.36 -10.98
C ALA A 6 2.11 58.38 -10.36
N ILE A 7 3.22 58.00 -9.70
CA ILE A 7 4.45 58.82 -9.68
C ILE A 7 5.69 57.91 -9.67
N LEU A 8 6.50 58.06 -10.71
CA LEU A 8 7.84 57.49 -10.94
C LEU A 8 8.68 58.64 -11.56
N SER A 9 9.95 58.76 -11.16
CA SER A 9 10.99 59.57 -11.82
C SER A 9 12.19 58.64 -12.06
N LYS A 10 12.55 58.24 -13.31
CA LYS A 10 13.37 58.89 -14.37
C LYS A 10 14.76 59.32 -13.85
N THR A 11 15.93 58.88 -14.37
CA THR A 11 16.42 58.67 -15.77
C THR A 11 17.92 58.17 -15.72
N PRO A 12 18.71 57.95 -16.81
CA PRO A 12 18.62 56.88 -17.82
C PRO A 12 19.99 56.28 -18.36
N PHE A 13 19.91 55.25 -19.24
CA PHE A 13 20.89 54.79 -20.28
C PHE A 13 22.28 54.21 -19.84
N LEU A 14 22.99 53.30 -20.52
CA LEU A 14 23.02 52.75 -21.90
C LEU A 14 23.82 51.41 -21.89
N SER A 15 23.53 50.48 -22.81
CA SER A 15 24.19 49.16 -22.94
C SER A 15 25.34 49.14 -23.95
N GLN A 16 26.43 48.41 -23.66
CA GLN A 16 27.45 47.99 -24.65
C GLN A 16 28.02 46.58 -24.35
N PRO A 17 28.50 45.83 -25.37
CA PRO A 17 28.90 44.42 -25.25
C PRO A 17 30.40 44.20 -24.99
N LEU A 18 30.71 43.08 -24.33
CA LEU A 18 32.06 42.62 -23.97
C LEU A 18 32.94 42.24 -25.19
N THR A 19 34.17 42.76 -25.21
CA THR A 19 35.22 42.42 -26.17
C THR A 19 36.33 41.57 -25.53
N LYS A 20 36.92 40.67 -26.32
CA LYS A 20 38.01 39.72 -25.99
C LYS A 20 39.34 40.44 -25.68
N PRO A 21 40.24 39.85 -24.86
CA PRO A 21 41.63 40.29 -24.80
C PRO A 21 42.64 39.29 -25.44
N SER A 22 43.72 39.86 -25.98
CA SER A 22 45.02 39.25 -26.34
C SER A 22 46.08 40.38 -26.36
N PRO A 23 47.40 40.13 -26.38
CA PRO A 23 48.23 39.37 -25.44
C PRO A 23 49.48 40.17 -24.94
N THR A 24 50.31 39.54 -24.11
CA THR A 24 51.75 39.80 -23.79
C THR A 24 52.18 40.92 -22.82
N SER A 25 52.89 40.54 -21.74
CA SER A 25 54.28 40.94 -21.44
C SER A 25 54.84 40.19 -20.21
N ASP A 26 56.15 39.96 -20.24
CA ASP A 26 56.95 38.91 -19.58
C ASP A 26 57.44 39.16 -18.14
N LEU A 27 57.86 38.05 -17.50
CA LEU A 27 59.03 37.80 -16.60
C LEU A 27 58.69 37.19 -15.21
N PRO A 28 59.59 36.40 -14.59
CA PRO A 28 60.36 35.26 -15.12
C PRO A 28 60.16 33.96 -14.28
N PHE A 29 60.41 32.81 -14.92
CA PHE A 29 60.34 31.46 -14.36
C PHE A 29 61.53 31.15 -13.44
N ALA A 30 61.23 30.64 -12.24
CA ALA A 30 62.17 29.84 -11.44
C ALA A 30 61.77 28.36 -11.54
N ALA A 31 62.70 27.53 -11.99
CA ALA A 31 62.53 26.09 -12.17
C ALA A 31 62.52 25.36 -10.83
N VAL A 32 61.51 24.51 -10.61
CA VAL A 32 61.56 23.44 -9.62
C VAL A 32 61.19 22.14 -10.32
N SER A 33 62.18 21.23 -10.39
CA SER A 33 62.08 19.90 -10.95
C SER A 33 61.19 18.99 -10.10
N PHE A 34 60.21 18.33 -10.71
CA PHE A 34 59.53 17.19 -10.09
C PHE A 34 60.12 15.87 -10.60
N PRO A 35 60.40 14.88 -9.73
CA PRO A 35 60.96 13.61 -10.14
C PRO A 35 59.93 12.77 -10.90
N SER A 36 60.30 12.24 -12.06
CA SER A 36 59.48 11.27 -12.79
C SER A 36 59.38 9.98 -11.98
N LYS A 37 58.22 9.70 -11.40
CA LYS A 37 57.89 8.35 -10.92
C LYS A 37 56.98 7.68 -11.93
N SER A 38 57.51 6.60 -12.52
CA SER A 38 56.81 5.67 -13.40
C SER A 38 55.43 5.32 -12.85
N LEU A 39 54.40 5.47 -13.69
CA LEU A 39 53.06 4.93 -13.45
C LEU A 39 53.14 3.39 -13.41
N ARG A 40 53.43 2.83 -12.22
CA ARG A 40 53.06 1.45 -11.93
C ARG A 40 51.54 1.40 -11.90
N ARG A 41 50.96 0.69 -12.86
CA ARG A 41 49.57 0.24 -12.88
C ARG A 41 49.31 -0.47 -11.54
N ARG A 42 48.69 0.24 -10.58
CA ARG A 42 48.22 -0.38 -9.33
C ARG A 42 47.04 -1.27 -9.71
N ASN A 43 47.26 -2.58 -9.74
CA ASN A 43 46.19 -3.55 -9.49
C ASN A 43 45.73 -3.35 -8.05
N GLY A 44 44.95 -2.30 -7.80
CA GLY A 44 44.24 -2.14 -6.54
C GLY A 44 43.12 -3.15 -6.52
N SER A 45 43.23 -4.19 -5.70
CA SER A 45 42.07 -4.97 -5.28
C SER A 45 41.08 -3.97 -4.67
N ILE A 46 39.92 -3.81 -5.31
CA ILE A 46 38.81 -3.05 -4.73
C ILE A 46 38.40 -3.82 -3.48
N ARG A 47 38.70 -3.29 -2.29
CA ARG A 47 38.12 -3.74 -1.02
C ARG A 47 37.13 -2.67 -0.59
N ALA A 48 35.94 -2.65 -1.19
CA ALA A 48 34.84 -1.88 -0.64
C ALA A 48 34.10 -2.78 0.35
N GLY A 49 34.21 -2.50 1.64
CA GLY A 49 33.34 -3.11 2.65
C GLY A 49 31.90 -2.58 2.53
N LEU A 50 31.01 -3.05 3.41
CA LEU A 50 29.64 -2.56 3.48
C LEU A 50 29.59 -1.04 3.68
N ILE A 51 28.55 -0.40 3.14
CA ILE A 51 28.37 1.04 3.33
C ILE A 51 28.08 1.34 4.81
N ALA A 52 28.63 2.42 5.38
CA ALA A 52 28.34 2.81 6.76
C ALA A 52 26.85 3.15 6.95
N PRO A 53 26.24 2.94 8.12
CA PRO A 53 24.91 3.47 8.44
C PRO A 53 24.89 5.00 8.40
N ASP A 54 23.72 5.59 8.17
CA ASP A 54 23.52 7.04 8.36
C ASP A 54 23.81 7.44 9.81
N GLY A 55 24.50 8.57 10.02
CA GLY A 55 24.99 8.97 11.35
C GLY A 55 26.20 8.16 11.85
N GLY A 56 26.74 7.24 11.03
CA GLY A 56 27.97 6.50 11.30
C GLY A 56 27.79 5.16 12.02
N LYS A 57 26.66 4.94 12.69
CA LYS A 57 26.31 3.67 13.36
C LYS A 57 24.81 3.41 13.31
N LEU A 58 24.41 2.14 13.39
CA LEU A 58 23.00 1.79 13.57
C LEU A 58 22.53 2.26 14.96
N VAL A 59 21.31 2.78 15.01
CA VAL A 59 20.60 3.13 16.24
C VAL A 59 19.49 2.10 16.42
N GLU A 60 19.79 1.04 17.16
CA GLU A 60 18.81 0.02 17.56
C GLU A 60 18.15 0.45 18.87
N LEU A 61 16.84 0.28 18.97
CA LEU A 61 16.02 0.79 20.08
C LEU A 61 15.41 -0.35 20.90
N ILE A 62 15.88 -1.58 20.71
CA ILE A 62 15.44 -2.75 21.47
C ILE A 62 16.18 -2.77 22.81
N VAL A 63 15.41 -2.89 23.90
CA VAL A 63 15.94 -3.01 25.25
C VAL A 63 16.78 -4.29 25.39
N GLU A 64 17.95 -4.14 25.98
CA GLU A 64 18.84 -5.26 26.33
C GLU A 64 18.13 -6.27 27.23
N GLU A 65 18.34 -7.56 26.96
CA GLU A 65 17.63 -8.67 27.61
C GLU A 65 17.56 -8.59 29.16
N PRO A 66 18.65 -8.24 29.88
CA PRO A 66 18.60 -8.12 31.35
C PRO A 66 17.64 -7.05 31.90
N LYS A 67 17.33 -6.00 31.12
CA LYS A 67 16.47 -4.88 31.55
C LYS A 67 15.00 -5.05 31.18
N ARG A 68 14.66 -6.04 30.34
CA ARG A 68 13.30 -6.19 29.79
C ARG A 68 12.24 -6.41 30.84
N ARG A 69 12.54 -7.23 31.86
CA ARG A 69 11.58 -7.51 32.95
C ARG A 69 11.22 -6.24 33.72
N GLU A 70 12.23 -5.44 34.05
CA GLU A 70 12.04 -4.15 34.73
C GLU A 70 11.20 -3.20 33.86
N LYS A 71 11.56 -3.07 32.57
CA LYS A 71 10.82 -2.23 31.63
C LYS A 71 9.37 -2.68 31.39
N LYS A 72 9.08 -3.99 31.42
CA LYS A 72 7.71 -4.52 31.35
C LYS A 72 6.87 -4.12 32.58
N HIS A 73 7.45 -4.15 33.77
CA HIS A 73 6.76 -3.68 34.98
C HIS A 73 6.51 -2.18 34.93
N GLU A 74 7.51 -1.40 34.52
CA GLU A 74 7.38 0.04 34.32
C GLU A 74 6.28 0.40 33.31
N ALA A 75 6.22 -0.29 32.18
CA ALA A 75 5.22 -0.06 31.14
C ALA A 75 3.77 -0.26 31.65
N ALA A 76 3.55 -1.13 32.63
CA ALA A 76 2.22 -1.39 33.19
C ALA A 76 1.66 -0.23 34.03
N GLU A 77 2.52 0.67 34.51
CA GLU A 77 2.13 1.83 35.35
C GLU A 77 1.97 3.13 34.54
N LEU A 78 2.38 3.12 33.27
CA LEU A 78 2.34 4.30 32.40
C LEU A 78 0.98 4.47 31.70
N PRO A 79 0.61 5.71 31.30
CA PRO A 79 -0.53 5.92 30.42
C PRO A 79 -0.38 5.12 29.12
N ARG A 80 -1.46 4.43 28.74
CA ARG A 80 -1.50 3.53 27.59
C ARG A 80 -1.87 4.25 26.29
N VAL A 81 -1.10 3.96 25.24
CA VAL A 81 -1.42 4.24 23.83
C VAL A 81 -1.47 2.91 23.08
N GLU A 82 -2.57 2.67 22.37
CA GLU A 82 -2.74 1.45 21.57
C GLU A 82 -2.18 1.66 20.17
N LEU A 83 -1.44 0.67 19.67
CA LEU A 83 -0.87 0.67 18.34
C LEU A 83 -1.83 -0.02 17.36
N THR A 84 -2.03 0.60 16.20
CA THR A 84 -2.57 -0.10 15.04
C THR A 84 -1.52 -1.07 14.47
N THR A 85 -1.93 -1.93 13.54
CA THR A 85 -1.02 -2.80 12.80
C THR A 85 0.08 -2.01 12.07
N ILE A 86 -0.24 -0.84 11.51
CA ILE A 86 0.73 0.01 10.82
C ILE A 86 1.68 0.68 11.82
N ASP A 87 1.19 1.10 12.99
CA ASP A 87 2.05 1.65 14.03
C ASP A 87 3.03 0.61 14.57
N LEU A 88 2.59 -0.64 14.74
CA LEU A 88 3.47 -1.75 15.12
C LEU A 88 4.56 -2.01 14.05
N GLN A 89 4.21 -1.90 12.76
CA GLN A 89 5.19 -1.99 11.66
C GLN A 89 6.18 -0.83 11.69
N TRP A 90 5.75 0.39 12.00
CA TRP A 90 6.66 1.53 12.19
C TRP A 90 7.55 1.37 13.42
N MET A 91 7.01 0.89 14.53
CA MET A 91 7.79 0.56 15.73
C MET A 91 8.86 -0.48 15.40
N HIS A 92 8.54 -1.50 14.59
CA HIS A 92 9.51 -2.48 14.11
C HIS A 92 10.60 -1.84 13.23
N VAL A 93 10.23 -0.97 12.30
CA VAL A 93 11.19 -0.20 11.48
C VAL A 93 12.14 0.62 12.36
N LEU A 94 11.62 1.29 13.38
CA LEU A 94 12.42 2.08 14.33
C LEU A 94 13.30 1.18 15.19
N SER A 95 12.77 0.08 15.72
CA SER A 95 13.45 -0.77 16.70
C SER A 95 14.77 -1.35 16.17
N GLU A 96 14.81 -1.72 14.89
CA GLU A 96 15.96 -2.32 14.24
C GLU A 96 16.90 -1.31 13.57
N GLY A 97 16.60 0.00 13.66
CA GLY A 97 17.48 1.04 13.13
C GLY A 97 17.42 1.23 11.61
N TRP A 98 16.34 0.81 10.94
CA TRP A 98 16.11 1.11 9.52
C TRP A 98 16.08 2.62 9.25
N ALA A 99 15.58 3.39 10.22
CA ALA A 99 15.50 4.85 10.19
C ALA A 99 16.71 5.56 10.84
N SER A 100 17.83 4.87 11.10
CA SER A 100 19.01 5.46 11.74
C SER A 100 19.36 6.83 11.12
N PRO A 101 19.65 7.87 11.94
CA PRO A 101 19.86 7.82 13.40
C PRO A 101 18.61 8.16 14.25
N LEU A 102 17.40 8.11 13.68
CA LEU A 102 16.17 8.48 14.40
C LEU A 102 15.97 7.62 15.68
N GLY A 103 15.71 8.28 16.82
CA GLY A 103 15.62 7.65 18.15
C GLY A 103 14.22 7.20 18.59
N GLY A 104 13.20 7.45 17.78
CA GLY A 104 11.81 7.08 18.07
C GLY A 104 10.84 7.71 17.08
N PHE A 105 9.57 7.85 17.48
CA PHE A 105 8.59 8.55 16.65
C PHE A 105 8.95 10.05 16.58
N MET A 106 8.82 10.63 15.39
CA MET A 106 9.31 11.98 15.12
C MET A 106 8.65 13.04 16.01
N ARG A 107 9.47 13.86 16.65
CA ARG A 107 9.08 15.14 17.25
C ARG A 107 8.77 16.17 16.17
N GLU A 108 8.17 17.31 16.54
CA GLU A 108 7.69 18.29 15.56
C GLU A 108 8.81 18.79 14.64
N SER A 109 10.01 19.03 15.19
CA SER A 109 11.17 19.47 14.40
C SER A 109 11.59 18.46 13.32
N GLU A 110 11.60 17.17 13.65
CA GLU A 110 11.96 16.09 12.72
C GLU A 110 10.87 15.87 11.67
N PHE A 111 9.60 15.96 12.09
CA PHE A 111 8.44 15.92 11.20
C PHE A 111 8.48 17.05 10.17
N LEU A 112 8.73 18.30 10.61
CA LEU A 112 8.81 19.45 9.72
C LEU A 112 10.00 19.34 8.75
N GLN A 113 11.18 18.94 9.24
CA GLN A 113 12.35 18.76 8.39
C GLN A 113 12.13 17.66 7.33
N THR A 114 11.53 16.55 7.72
CA THR A 114 11.12 15.47 6.81
C THR A 114 10.17 15.99 5.73
N LEU A 115 9.12 16.70 6.14
CA LEU A 115 8.05 17.16 5.26
C LEU A 115 8.51 18.22 4.26
N HIS A 116 9.39 19.13 4.68
CA HIS A 116 9.84 20.25 3.85
C HIS A 116 11.15 19.99 3.10
N PHE A 117 12.06 19.20 3.68
CA PHE A 117 13.43 19.06 3.19
C PHE A 117 13.83 17.62 2.88
N ASN A 118 12.95 16.65 3.17
CA ASN A 118 13.20 15.21 2.96
C ASN A 118 14.52 14.74 3.61
N SER A 119 14.88 15.37 4.72
CA SER A 119 16.15 15.14 5.40
C SER A 119 16.10 15.56 6.87
N LEU A 120 17.04 15.07 7.66
CA LEU A 120 17.27 15.51 9.04
C LEU A 120 18.68 16.07 9.17
N ARG A 121 18.81 17.22 9.83
CA ARG A 121 20.10 17.76 10.25
C ARG A 121 20.54 17.12 11.57
N LEU A 122 21.76 16.62 11.62
CA LEU A 122 22.39 16.05 12.81
C LEU A 122 23.09 17.13 13.64
N ASP A 123 23.48 16.80 14.88
CA ASP A 123 24.14 17.71 15.81
C ASP A 123 25.47 18.27 15.28
N ASP A 124 26.20 17.49 14.48
CA ASP A 124 27.44 17.93 13.81
C ASP A 124 27.20 18.83 12.59
N GLY A 125 25.93 19.11 12.29
CA GLY A 125 25.48 19.93 11.18
C GLY A 125 25.43 19.22 9.83
N SER A 126 25.80 17.94 9.77
CA SER A 126 25.60 17.10 8.58
C SER A 126 24.11 16.77 8.39
N VAL A 127 23.78 16.21 7.23
CA VAL A 127 22.39 15.92 6.83
C VAL A 127 22.28 14.47 6.38
N VAL A 128 21.22 13.80 6.80
CA VAL A 128 20.85 12.45 6.35
C VAL A 128 19.50 12.48 5.64
N ASN A 129 19.27 11.57 4.70
CA ASN A 129 17.98 11.47 4.04
C ASN A 129 16.89 11.01 5.03
N MET A 130 15.70 11.60 4.93
CA MET A 130 14.51 11.23 5.68
C MET A 130 13.27 11.82 5.00
N SER A 131 12.69 11.09 4.05
CA SER A 131 11.65 11.63 3.17
C SER A 131 10.21 11.31 3.58
N VAL A 132 9.99 10.40 4.53
CA VAL A 132 8.66 9.97 4.96
C VAL A 132 8.42 10.22 6.46
N PRO A 133 7.29 10.82 6.86
CA PRO A 133 6.97 10.99 8.28
C PRO A 133 6.75 9.67 9.01
N ILE A 134 7.59 9.37 10.01
CA ILE A 134 7.46 8.22 10.91
C ILE A 134 6.90 8.73 12.24
N VAL A 135 5.58 8.77 12.36
CA VAL A 135 4.84 9.43 13.45
C VAL A 135 3.79 8.51 14.03
N LEU A 136 3.47 8.70 15.30
CA LEU A 136 2.37 8.03 15.99
C LEU A 136 1.24 9.03 16.21
N ALA A 137 0.03 8.73 15.73
CA ALA A 137 -1.13 9.61 15.87
C ALA A 137 -1.96 9.21 17.10
N ILE A 138 -2.45 10.22 17.84
CA ILE A 138 -3.34 10.02 18.99
C ILE A 138 -4.54 10.96 18.91
N ASP A 139 -5.68 10.51 19.42
CA ASP A 139 -6.91 11.31 19.48
C ASP A 139 -6.94 12.26 20.69
N ASP A 140 -8.00 13.09 20.76
CA ASP A 140 -8.18 14.07 21.82
C ASP A 140 -8.36 13.41 23.21
N GLU A 141 -8.98 12.23 23.28
CA GLU A 141 -9.21 11.49 24.53
C GLU A 141 -7.90 10.88 25.06
N GLN A 142 -7.12 10.24 24.18
CA GLN A 142 -5.79 9.73 24.47
C GLN A 142 -4.88 10.86 24.94
N LYS A 143 -4.87 12.00 24.25
CA LYS A 143 -4.10 13.18 24.69
C LYS A 143 -4.51 13.64 26.10
N ALA A 144 -5.82 13.73 26.38
CA ALA A 144 -6.32 14.12 27.69
C ALA A 144 -5.92 13.10 28.79
N ARG A 145 -5.96 11.80 28.48
CA ARG A 145 -5.55 10.72 29.39
C ARG A 145 -4.05 10.72 29.68
N ILE A 146 -3.22 11.08 28.71
CA ILE A 146 -1.76 11.23 28.91
C ILE A 146 -1.46 12.41 29.83
N GLY A 147 -2.20 13.52 29.69
CA GLY A 147 -2.07 14.70 30.55
C GLY A 147 -0.65 15.26 30.56
N GLU A 148 -0.10 15.45 31.76
CA GLU A 148 1.25 15.99 31.97
C GLU A 148 2.36 14.91 32.01
N SER A 149 2.00 13.64 31.76
CA SER A 149 3.00 12.57 31.76
C SER A 149 4.08 12.82 30.72
N LYS A 150 5.33 12.54 31.07
CA LYS A 150 6.46 12.60 30.14
C LYS A 150 6.71 11.29 29.41
N ARG A 151 5.98 10.23 29.76
CA ARG A 151 6.19 8.88 29.28
C ARG A 151 4.87 8.16 29.07
N VAL A 152 4.80 7.31 28.06
CA VAL A 152 3.65 6.46 27.77
C VAL A 152 4.12 5.05 27.43
N ALA A 153 3.28 4.06 27.70
CA ALA A 153 3.50 2.71 27.24
C ALA A 153 2.67 2.44 25.97
N LEU A 154 3.31 1.80 25.00
CA LEU A 154 2.71 1.41 23.73
C LEU A 154 2.27 -0.06 23.82
N PHE A 155 1.04 -0.34 23.40
CA PHE A 155 0.43 -1.66 23.49
C PHE A 155 0.02 -2.18 22.12
N ASP A 156 0.22 -3.47 21.88
CA ASP A 156 -0.28 -4.15 20.68
C ASP A 156 -1.80 -4.41 20.74
N SER A 157 -2.34 -5.00 19.66
CA SER A 157 -3.76 -5.35 19.56
C SER A 157 -4.21 -6.44 20.55
N ASP A 158 -3.27 -7.22 21.09
CA ASP A 158 -3.54 -8.27 22.08
C ASP A 158 -3.49 -7.72 23.52
N GLY A 159 -3.19 -6.43 23.68
CA GLY A 159 -3.11 -5.75 24.97
C GLY A 159 -1.80 -6.00 25.72
N ASN A 160 -0.74 -6.43 25.03
CA ASN A 160 0.58 -6.57 25.63
C ASN A 160 1.37 -5.25 25.50
N PRO A 161 2.12 -4.84 26.54
CA PRO A 161 3.06 -3.73 26.40
C PRO A 161 4.22 -4.14 25.50
N VAL A 162 4.49 -3.34 24.47
CA VAL A 162 5.53 -3.62 23.46
C VAL A 162 6.66 -2.58 23.45
N ALA A 163 6.41 -1.37 23.91
CA ALA A 163 7.42 -0.33 24.02
C ALA A 163 7.06 0.73 25.05
N ILE A 164 8.05 1.54 25.43
CA ILE A 164 7.87 2.78 26.18
C ILE A 164 8.34 3.93 25.29
N LEU A 165 7.56 5.01 25.25
CA LEU A 165 7.93 6.26 24.59
C LEU A 165 8.17 7.32 25.68
N SER A 166 9.38 7.84 25.76
CA SER A 166 9.84 8.76 26.80
C SER A 166 10.11 10.16 26.24
N ASP A 167 10.21 11.14 27.16
CA ASP A 167 10.43 12.56 26.87
C ASP A 167 9.47 13.10 25.80
N ILE A 168 8.20 12.71 25.91
CA ILE A 168 7.22 12.88 24.84
C ILE A 168 6.92 14.35 24.51
N GLU A 169 6.62 14.58 23.24
CA GLU A 169 6.13 15.84 22.71
C GLU A 169 4.85 15.59 21.91
N ILE A 170 3.74 16.24 22.30
CA ILE A 170 2.45 16.13 21.60
C ILE A 170 2.20 17.42 20.82
N TYR A 171 2.09 17.31 19.49
CA TYR A 171 1.89 18.44 18.57
C TYR A 171 0.74 18.13 17.59
N LYS A 172 0.28 19.15 16.85
CA LYS A 172 -0.88 18.99 15.96
C LYS A 172 -0.54 18.08 14.78
N HIS A 173 -1.54 17.35 14.28
CA HIS A 173 -1.46 16.57 13.05
C HIS A 173 -2.07 17.37 11.88
N PRO A 174 -1.29 18.13 11.11
CA PRO A 174 -1.82 18.87 9.95
C PRO A 174 -2.03 17.90 8.76
N LYS A 175 -3.07 17.06 8.86
CA LYS A 175 -3.32 15.93 7.93
C LYS A 175 -3.26 16.33 6.46
N GLU A 176 -4.00 17.37 6.06
CA GLU A 176 -4.06 17.81 4.66
C GLU A 176 -2.67 18.23 4.15
N GLU A 177 -1.92 19.02 4.92
CA GLU A 177 -0.56 19.44 4.56
C GLU A 177 0.40 18.25 4.51
N ARG A 178 0.32 17.33 5.49
CA ARG A 178 1.11 16.10 5.53
C ARG A 178 0.89 15.29 4.24
N ILE A 179 -0.37 15.10 3.87
CA ILE A 179 -0.77 14.34 2.68
C ILE A 179 -0.26 15.05 1.42
N ALA A 180 -0.53 16.35 1.28
CA ALA A 180 -0.15 17.15 0.13
C ALA A 180 1.36 17.12 -0.13
N ARG A 181 2.19 17.27 0.91
CA ARG A 181 3.65 17.34 0.76
C ARG A 181 4.31 15.97 0.59
N THR A 182 3.72 14.92 1.17
CA THR A 182 4.29 13.56 1.05
C THR A 182 3.91 12.91 -0.28
N TRP A 183 2.65 13.04 -0.73
CA TRP A 183 2.12 12.41 -1.95
C TRP A 183 2.02 13.35 -3.17
N GLY A 184 2.17 14.67 -2.99
CA GLY A 184 1.99 15.64 -4.08
C GLY A 184 0.53 15.82 -4.53
N THR A 185 -0.43 15.31 -3.77
CA THR A 185 -1.88 15.42 -3.99
C THR A 185 -2.60 15.17 -2.67
N THR A 186 -3.87 15.60 -2.57
CA THR A 186 -4.80 15.28 -1.48
C THR A 186 -6.03 14.52 -1.97
N ALA A 187 -5.95 13.90 -3.15
CA ALA A 187 -7.04 13.14 -3.72
C ALA A 187 -7.49 12.00 -2.77
N PRO A 188 -8.81 11.73 -2.64
CA PRO A 188 -9.30 10.59 -1.89
C PRO A 188 -8.93 9.27 -2.59
N GLY A 189 -8.92 8.16 -1.85
CA GLY A 189 -8.61 6.83 -2.41
C GLY A 189 -7.12 6.48 -2.43
N LEU A 190 -6.27 7.27 -1.77
CA LEU A 190 -4.87 6.95 -1.57
C LEU A 190 -4.75 5.88 -0.47
N PRO A 191 -4.32 4.64 -0.77
CA PRO A 191 -4.53 3.50 0.13
C PRO A 191 -3.93 3.67 1.53
N TYR A 192 -2.70 4.20 1.62
CA TYR A 192 -2.06 4.43 2.92
C TYR A 192 -2.70 5.59 3.68
N VAL A 193 -3.12 6.63 2.96
CA VAL A 193 -3.77 7.80 3.58
C VAL A 193 -5.10 7.40 4.18
N ASP A 194 -5.92 6.64 3.45
CA ASP A 194 -7.21 6.16 3.90
C ASP A 194 -7.07 5.24 5.13
N GLU A 195 -6.07 4.37 5.13
CA GLU A 195 -5.83 3.41 6.22
C GLU A 195 -5.25 4.08 7.48
N ALA A 196 -4.28 4.98 7.32
CA ALA A 196 -3.42 5.42 8.44
C ALA A 196 -3.51 6.92 8.78
N ILE A 197 -4.19 7.75 7.99
CA ILE A 197 -4.19 9.23 8.19
C ILE A 197 -5.61 9.79 8.27
N THR A 198 -6.49 9.44 7.34
CA THR A 198 -7.83 10.04 7.19
C THR A 198 -8.59 10.03 8.52
N ASN A 199 -8.71 8.85 9.15
CA ASN A 199 -9.43 8.64 10.40
C ASN A 199 -8.54 8.65 11.65
N ALA A 200 -7.24 8.92 11.50
CA ALA A 200 -6.31 8.96 12.63
C ALA A 200 -6.62 10.14 13.58
N GLY A 201 -6.00 10.16 14.76
CA GLY A 201 -6.13 11.28 15.69
C GLY A 201 -5.59 12.62 15.15
N ASN A 202 -6.01 13.71 15.79
CA ASN A 202 -5.64 15.09 15.43
C ASN A 202 -4.29 15.54 16.02
N TRP A 203 -3.65 14.68 16.80
CA TRP A 203 -2.36 14.94 17.42
C TRP A 203 -1.34 13.88 16.99
N LEU A 204 -0.09 14.29 16.95
CA LEU A 204 1.06 13.40 16.81
C LEU A 204 1.83 13.42 18.13
N ILE A 205 2.38 12.27 18.51
CA ILE A 205 3.24 12.10 19.68
C ILE A 205 4.63 11.62 19.23
N GLY A 206 5.63 12.46 19.46
CA GLY A 206 7.04 12.15 19.25
C GLY A 206 7.74 11.86 20.58
N GLY A 207 8.85 11.13 20.55
CA GLY A 207 9.51 10.68 21.78
C GLY A 207 10.70 9.75 21.53
N ASP A 208 11.45 9.49 22.58
CA ASP A 208 12.53 8.50 22.57
C ASP A 208 11.95 7.11 22.86
N LEU A 209 12.18 6.18 21.95
CA LEU A 209 11.51 4.88 21.95
C LEU A 209 12.41 3.80 22.58
N GLU A 210 11.85 3.05 23.51
CA GLU A 210 12.46 1.84 24.10
C GLU A 210 11.55 0.64 23.80
N VAL A 211 11.93 -0.20 22.83
CA VAL A 211 11.14 -1.38 22.43
C VAL A 211 11.49 -2.57 23.31
N LEU A 212 10.49 -3.15 23.97
CA LEU A 212 10.72 -4.13 25.03
C LEU A 212 11.31 -5.44 24.48
N GLU A 213 10.81 -5.90 23.34
CA GLU A 213 11.21 -7.15 22.70
C GLU A 213 11.27 -7.01 21.17
N PRO A 214 12.13 -7.78 20.47
CA PRO A 214 12.12 -7.83 19.01
C PRO A 214 10.73 -8.20 18.48
N VAL A 215 10.26 -7.49 17.45
CA VAL A 215 8.92 -7.70 16.89
C VAL A 215 8.87 -9.05 16.16
N LYS A 216 7.80 -9.81 16.40
CA LYS A 216 7.49 -11.07 15.71
C LYS A 216 6.04 -11.05 15.26
N TYR A 217 5.79 -11.54 14.05
CA TYR A 217 4.45 -11.60 13.47
C TYR A 217 3.84 -13.00 13.55
N ASN A 218 4.66 -14.03 13.79
CA ASN A 218 4.24 -15.43 13.93
C ASN A 218 3.45 -15.96 12.72
N ASP A 219 3.75 -15.43 11.53
CA ASP A 219 3.11 -15.77 10.25
C ASP A 219 3.91 -16.78 9.42
N GLY A 220 4.93 -17.41 10.02
CA GLY A 220 5.85 -18.33 9.36
C GLY A 220 6.95 -17.65 8.53
N LEU A 221 6.97 -16.31 8.46
CA LEU A 221 7.95 -15.54 7.66
C LEU A 221 8.98 -14.80 8.51
N ASP A 222 8.93 -14.86 9.85
CA ASP A 222 9.85 -14.15 10.73
C ASP A 222 11.33 -14.52 10.49
N ARG A 223 11.60 -15.74 10.00
CA ARG A 223 12.96 -16.17 9.60
C ARG A 223 13.55 -15.37 8.43
N PHE A 224 12.72 -14.69 7.66
CA PHE A 224 13.13 -13.82 6.56
C PHE A 224 13.19 -12.35 6.97
N ARG A 225 12.75 -11.98 8.17
CA ARG A 225 12.80 -10.59 8.67
C ARG A 225 14.13 -10.37 9.37
N LEU A 226 15.19 -10.22 8.58
CA LEU A 226 16.53 -9.95 9.10
C LEU A 226 16.67 -8.45 9.37
N SER A 227 17.12 -8.09 10.57
CA SER A 227 17.41 -6.71 10.92
C SER A 227 18.58 -6.14 10.09
N PRO A 228 18.78 -4.81 10.02
CA PRO A 228 19.96 -4.22 9.40
C PRO A 228 21.28 -4.77 9.97
N ALA A 229 21.34 -5.03 11.28
CA ALA A 229 22.51 -5.62 11.92
C ALA A 229 22.74 -7.08 11.47
N GLU A 230 21.68 -7.89 11.41
CA GLU A 230 21.74 -9.27 10.92
C GLU A 230 22.10 -9.36 9.45
N LEU A 231 21.54 -8.47 8.62
CA LEU A 231 21.88 -8.36 7.19
C LEU A 231 23.35 -8.02 7.00
N ARG A 232 23.88 -7.02 7.71
CA ARG A 232 25.31 -6.67 7.65
C ARG A 232 26.19 -7.85 8.01
N LYS A 233 25.85 -8.56 9.09
CA LYS A 233 26.57 -9.77 9.52
C LYS A 233 26.55 -10.88 8.46
N GLU A 234 25.41 -11.12 7.83
CA GLU A 234 25.29 -12.11 6.75
C GLU A 234 26.09 -11.72 5.50
N LEU A 235 26.06 -10.44 5.11
CA LEU A 235 26.81 -9.93 3.96
C LEU A 235 28.33 -9.97 4.21
N GLU A 236 28.79 -9.66 5.42
CA GLU A 236 30.19 -9.80 5.84
C GLU A 236 30.63 -11.26 5.87
N LYS A 237 29.80 -12.16 6.40
CA LYS A 237 30.04 -13.61 6.40
C LYS A 237 30.19 -14.16 4.99
N ARG A 238 29.46 -13.62 4.02
CA ARG A 238 29.59 -13.96 2.59
C ARG A 238 30.80 -13.31 1.92
N ASN A 239 31.59 -12.50 2.62
CA ASN A 239 32.68 -11.72 2.06
C ASN A 239 32.22 -10.89 0.84
N ALA A 240 31.05 -10.25 0.95
CA ALA A 240 30.54 -9.37 -0.09
C ALA A 240 31.47 -8.14 -0.25
N ASP A 241 31.91 -7.86 -1.47
CA ASP A 241 32.67 -6.65 -1.80
C ASP A 241 31.83 -5.59 -2.54
N ALA A 242 30.62 -5.96 -2.94
CA ALA A 242 29.55 -5.07 -3.35
C ALA A 242 28.19 -5.70 -2.98
N VAL A 243 27.24 -4.87 -2.58
CA VAL A 243 25.89 -5.27 -2.24
C VAL A 243 24.92 -4.37 -3.00
N PHE A 244 24.14 -4.97 -3.90
CA PHE A 244 23.16 -4.26 -4.70
C PHE A 244 21.75 -4.65 -4.28
N ALA A 245 20.98 -3.67 -3.84
CA ALA A 245 19.63 -3.89 -3.35
C ALA A 245 18.60 -3.78 -4.47
N PHE A 246 17.63 -4.70 -4.45
CA PHE A 246 16.44 -4.65 -5.29
C PHE A 246 15.20 -4.58 -4.39
N GLN A 247 14.63 -3.38 -4.28
CA GLN A 247 13.34 -3.13 -3.64
C GLN A 247 12.20 -3.61 -4.55
N LEU A 248 11.22 -4.30 -3.98
CA LEU A 248 10.03 -4.73 -4.69
C LEU A 248 8.84 -4.96 -3.75
N ARG A 249 7.63 -4.75 -4.28
CA ARG A 249 6.36 -5.12 -3.63
C ARG A 249 5.54 -6.10 -4.48
N ASN A 250 6.04 -6.47 -5.66
CA ASN A 250 5.35 -7.25 -6.67
C ASN A 250 6.08 -8.58 -6.93
N PRO A 251 5.40 -9.58 -7.51
CA PRO A 251 6.07 -10.78 -8.03
C PRO A 251 7.25 -10.47 -8.97
N VAL A 252 8.28 -11.31 -8.93
CA VAL A 252 9.47 -11.18 -9.80
C VAL A 252 9.18 -11.82 -11.15
N HIS A 253 9.13 -11.01 -12.21
CA HIS A 253 9.17 -11.47 -13.60
C HIS A 253 10.57 -11.29 -14.20
N ASN A 254 10.83 -11.85 -15.39
CA ASN A 254 12.17 -11.84 -15.99
C ASN A 254 12.65 -10.44 -16.39
N GLY A 255 11.76 -9.45 -16.49
CA GLY A 255 12.16 -8.04 -16.57
C GLY A 255 12.91 -7.57 -15.32
N HIS A 256 12.43 -7.90 -14.11
CA HIS A 256 13.15 -7.62 -12.87
C HIS A 256 14.46 -8.42 -12.79
N ALA A 257 14.42 -9.70 -13.19
CA ALA A 257 15.62 -10.54 -13.25
C ALA A 257 16.68 -9.97 -14.20
N LEU A 258 16.29 -9.40 -15.35
CA LEU A 258 17.20 -8.72 -16.27
C LEU A 258 17.91 -7.55 -15.57
N LEU A 259 17.20 -6.73 -14.79
CA LEU A 259 17.80 -5.62 -14.05
C LEU A 259 18.82 -6.13 -13.02
N MET A 260 18.48 -7.19 -12.27
CA MET A 260 19.34 -7.76 -11.24
C MET A 260 20.58 -8.47 -11.82
N THR A 261 20.40 -9.30 -12.84
CA THR A 261 21.50 -10.02 -13.52
C THR A 261 22.41 -9.08 -14.29
N ASP A 262 21.87 -8.06 -14.97
CA ASP A 262 22.67 -7.05 -15.65
C ASP A 262 23.44 -6.17 -14.66
N THR A 263 22.85 -5.85 -13.49
CA THR A 263 23.57 -5.18 -12.40
C THR A 263 24.76 -6.00 -11.94
N ARG A 264 24.56 -7.29 -11.65
CA ARG A 264 25.65 -8.20 -11.27
C ARG A 264 26.76 -8.20 -12.31
N ARG A 265 26.40 -8.35 -13.59
CA ARG A 265 27.36 -8.31 -14.71
C ARG A 265 28.17 -7.02 -14.73
N ARG A 266 27.52 -5.86 -14.64
CA ARG A 266 28.20 -4.56 -14.60
C ARG A 266 29.15 -4.43 -13.41
N LEU A 267 28.76 -4.91 -12.23
CA LEU A 267 29.63 -4.88 -11.04
C LEU A 267 30.87 -5.77 -11.22
N LEU A 268 30.72 -6.95 -11.81
CA LEU A 268 31.86 -7.81 -12.16
C LEU A 268 32.79 -7.13 -13.18
N GLU A 269 32.23 -6.45 -14.18
CA GLU A 269 32.99 -5.66 -15.17
C GLU A 269 33.71 -4.46 -14.55
N MET A 270 33.13 -3.85 -13.51
CA MET A 270 33.77 -2.78 -12.71
C MET A 270 34.91 -3.30 -11.83
N GLY A 271 35.07 -4.62 -11.70
CA GLY A 271 36.18 -5.26 -11.01
C GLY A 271 35.86 -5.85 -9.64
N TYR A 272 34.61 -5.73 -9.16
CA TYR A 272 34.13 -6.45 -7.98
C TYR A 272 34.20 -7.97 -8.23
N LYS A 273 34.47 -8.74 -7.19
CA LYS A 273 34.71 -10.19 -7.24
C LYS A 273 33.56 -10.98 -6.66
N ASN A 274 32.85 -10.43 -5.69
CA ASN A 274 31.73 -11.08 -5.05
C ASN A 274 30.57 -10.10 -4.80
N PRO A 275 29.94 -9.54 -5.86
CA PRO A 275 28.70 -8.81 -5.70
C PRO A 275 27.62 -9.70 -5.10
N ILE A 276 26.85 -9.24 -4.12
CA ILE A 276 25.72 -9.97 -3.56
C ILE A 276 24.43 -9.20 -3.81
N LEU A 277 23.43 -9.88 -4.38
CA LEU A 277 22.09 -9.34 -4.52
C LEU A 277 21.40 -9.37 -3.16
N LEU A 278 20.88 -8.23 -2.72
CA LEU A 278 19.89 -8.17 -1.64
C LEU A 278 18.50 -8.06 -2.28
N LEU A 279 17.83 -9.20 -2.47
CA LEU A 279 16.45 -9.26 -2.94
C LEU A 279 15.53 -8.97 -1.75
N HIS A 280 14.90 -7.80 -1.75
CA HIS A 280 14.40 -7.22 -0.51
C HIS A 280 12.91 -6.86 -0.60
N PRO A 281 11.99 -7.85 -0.67
CA PRO A 281 10.55 -7.60 -0.71
C PRO A 281 10.08 -6.79 0.49
N LEU A 282 9.23 -5.78 0.24
CA LEU A 282 8.51 -5.07 1.29
C LEU A 282 7.43 -5.98 1.89
N GLY A 283 7.32 -5.98 3.21
CA GLY A 283 6.43 -6.87 3.98
C GLY A 283 5.53 -6.19 5.02
N GLY A 284 5.55 -4.86 5.14
CA GLY A 284 4.50 -4.14 5.87
C GLY A 284 3.21 -4.02 5.05
N PHE A 285 2.35 -3.08 5.44
CA PHE A 285 1.10 -2.77 4.73
C PHE A 285 1.32 -2.57 3.21
N THR A 286 0.44 -3.20 2.43
CA THR A 286 0.27 -3.00 0.99
C THR A 286 -1.22 -2.93 0.67
N LYS A 287 -1.60 -2.17 -0.37
CA LYS A 287 -2.99 -2.04 -0.81
C LYS A 287 -3.61 -3.38 -1.22
N ALA A 288 -4.93 -3.50 -1.08
CA ALA A 288 -5.66 -4.76 -1.16
C ALA A 288 -5.57 -5.52 -2.51
N ASP A 289 -5.28 -4.84 -3.62
CA ASP A 289 -5.14 -5.48 -4.95
C ASP A 289 -3.70 -5.91 -5.30
N ASP A 290 -2.73 -5.66 -4.42
CA ASP A 290 -1.38 -6.22 -4.53
C ASP A 290 -1.37 -7.70 -4.08
N VAL A 291 -0.42 -8.49 -4.59
CA VAL A 291 -0.27 -9.90 -4.18
C VAL A 291 0.23 -9.94 -2.72
N PRO A 292 -0.44 -10.67 -1.81
CA PRO A 292 -0.03 -10.81 -0.42
C PRO A 292 1.42 -11.27 -0.25
N LEU A 293 2.05 -10.89 0.86
CA LEU A 293 3.46 -11.15 1.13
C LEU A 293 3.82 -12.63 1.09
N ASP A 294 3.02 -13.49 1.72
CA ASP A 294 3.25 -14.94 1.77
C ASP A 294 3.27 -15.57 0.37
N TRP A 295 2.35 -15.16 -0.51
CA TRP A 295 2.33 -15.59 -1.91
C TRP A 295 3.50 -15.03 -2.72
N ARG A 296 3.92 -13.78 -2.46
CA ARG A 296 5.13 -13.22 -3.08
C ARG A 296 6.38 -13.97 -2.65
N MET A 297 6.52 -14.32 -1.37
CA MET A 297 7.66 -15.08 -0.88
C MET A 297 7.73 -16.47 -1.53
N LYS A 298 6.60 -17.21 -1.60
CA LYS A 298 6.52 -18.48 -2.35
C LYS A 298 6.93 -18.32 -3.81
N GLN A 299 6.52 -17.21 -4.45
CA GLN A 299 6.87 -16.92 -5.84
C GLN A 299 8.36 -16.61 -6.00
N HIS A 300 8.96 -15.87 -5.06
CA HIS A 300 10.38 -15.53 -5.08
C HIS A 300 11.26 -16.76 -4.82
N GLU A 301 10.85 -17.65 -3.92
CA GLU A 301 11.50 -18.96 -3.71
C GLU A 301 11.56 -19.75 -5.02
N LYS A 302 10.45 -19.81 -5.78
CA LYS A 302 10.43 -20.47 -7.10
C LYS A 302 11.33 -19.82 -8.14
N VAL A 303 11.46 -18.50 -8.13
CA VAL A 303 12.38 -17.78 -9.03
C VAL A 303 13.85 -18.16 -8.77
N LEU A 304 14.19 -18.41 -7.51
CA LEU A 304 15.52 -18.88 -7.10
C LEU A 304 15.73 -20.36 -7.43
N GLU A 305 14.74 -21.21 -7.14
CA GLU A 305 14.77 -22.64 -7.47
C GLU A 305 14.89 -22.89 -8.98
N ASP A 306 14.21 -22.09 -9.80
CA ASP A 306 14.26 -22.17 -11.26
C ASP A 306 15.58 -21.62 -11.85
N GLY A 307 16.49 -21.08 -11.01
CA GLY A 307 17.79 -20.55 -11.43
C GLY A 307 17.72 -19.24 -12.21
N VAL A 308 16.58 -18.54 -12.20
CA VAL A 308 16.45 -17.19 -12.81
C VAL A 308 17.31 -16.18 -12.04
N LEU A 309 17.34 -16.34 -10.72
CA LEU A 309 18.30 -15.68 -9.84
C LEU A 309 19.15 -16.76 -9.17
N ASP A 310 20.44 -16.50 -9.02
CA ASP A 310 21.37 -17.42 -8.39
C ASP A 310 21.24 -17.37 -6.85
N PRO A 311 20.84 -18.48 -6.18
CA PRO A 311 20.69 -18.52 -4.72
C PRO A 311 21.99 -18.30 -3.94
N GLU A 312 23.13 -18.71 -4.49
CA GLU A 312 24.42 -18.61 -3.80
C GLU A 312 24.85 -17.14 -3.64
N THR A 313 24.48 -16.30 -4.60
CA THR A 313 24.85 -14.89 -4.65
C THR A 313 23.67 -13.96 -4.39
N THR A 314 22.60 -14.49 -3.78
CA THR A 314 21.40 -13.75 -3.38
C THR A 314 21.10 -13.95 -1.89
N VAL A 315 20.84 -12.85 -1.20
CA VAL A 315 20.24 -12.82 0.14
C VAL A 315 18.79 -12.34 -0.02
N VAL A 316 17.83 -13.16 0.43
CA VAL A 316 16.41 -12.81 0.48
C VAL A 316 16.06 -12.37 1.89
N SER A 317 15.51 -11.18 2.04
CA SER A 317 15.05 -10.66 3.33
C SER A 317 13.78 -9.82 3.14
N ILE A 318 12.93 -9.77 4.16
CA ILE A 318 11.70 -8.97 4.17
C ILE A 318 12.01 -7.62 4.82
N PHE A 319 11.71 -6.53 4.11
CA PHE A 319 11.79 -5.18 4.62
C PHE A 319 10.48 -4.84 5.35
N PRO A 320 10.48 -4.53 6.67
CA PRO A 320 9.25 -4.48 7.47
C PRO A 320 8.40 -3.21 7.27
N SER A 321 8.88 -2.22 6.52
CA SER A 321 8.19 -0.95 6.33
C SER A 321 6.80 -1.10 5.68
N PRO A 322 5.80 -0.32 6.12
CA PRO A 322 4.59 -0.05 5.34
C PRO A 322 4.92 0.59 3.99
N MET A 323 4.09 0.33 2.97
CA MET A 323 4.15 0.96 1.66
C MET A 323 3.22 2.18 1.60
N HIS A 324 3.75 3.35 1.26
CA HIS A 324 2.97 4.60 1.15
C HIS A 324 2.33 4.79 -0.23
N TYR A 325 2.96 4.25 -1.28
CA TYR A 325 2.69 4.58 -2.67
C TYR A 325 2.98 6.07 -2.97
N ALA A 326 4.04 6.61 -2.35
CA ALA A 326 4.42 8.02 -2.45
C ALA A 326 5.56 8.29 -3.46
N GLY A 327 5.80 7.37 -4.40
CA GLY A 327 6.60 7.62 -5.60
C GLY A 327 8.01 8.19 -5.32
N PRO A 328 8.39 9.35 -5.93
CA PRO A 328 9.69 9.97 -5.72
C PRO A 328 10.03 10.36 -4.27
N THR A 329 9.02 10.62 -3.43
CA THR A 329 9.24 10.85 -2.00
C THR A 329 9.64 9.55 -1.31
N GLU A 330 8.89 8.47 -1.54
CA GLU A 330 9.10 7.18 -0.88
C GLU A 330 10.32 6.41 -1.40
N VAL A 331 10.71 6.54 -2.67
CA VAL A 331 11.89 5.84 -3.19
C VAL A 331 13.18 6.27 -2.48
N GLN A 332 13.24 7.50 -1.96
CA GLN A 332 14.34 7.97 -1.13
C GLN A 332 14.40 7.18 0.20
N TRP A 333 13.25 7.01 0.87
CA TRP A 333 13.13 6.18 2.07
C TRP A 333 13.57 4.73 1.81
N HIS A 334 13.12 4.13 0.70
CA HIS A 334 13.51 2.77 0.33
C HIS A 334 15.02 2.63 0.10
N ALA A 335 15.69 3.65 -0.42
CA ALA A 335 17.13 3.67 -0.62
C ALA A 335 17.89 3.89 0.70
N LYS A 336 17.46 4.85 1.51
CA LYS A 336 18.00 5.14 2.85
C LYS A 336 17.99 3.90 3.75
N ALA A 337 16.86 3.17 3.80
CA ALA A 337 16.76 1.95 4.58
C ALA A 337 17.80 0.89 4.14
N ARG A 338 18.15 0.86 2.85
CA ARG A 338 19.11 -0.10 2.27
C ARG A 338 20.56 0.31 2.50
N ILE A 339 20.83 1.62 2.59
CA ILE A 339 22.09 2.13 3.14
C ILE A 339 22.28 1.59 4.56
N ASN A 340 21.25 1.72 5.42
CA ASN A 340 21.32 1.24 6.79
C ASN A 340 21.48 -0.29 6.88
N ALA A 341 20.94 -1.05 5.93
CA ALA A 341 21.19 -2.50 5.80
C ALA A 341 22.55 -2.88 5.20
N GLY A 342 23.38 -1.92 4.76
CA GLY A 342 24.74 -2.17 4.25
C GLY A 342 24.88 -2.21 2.72
N ALA A 343 23.81 -1.95 1.96
CA ALA A 343 23.86 -1.91 0.50
C ALA A 343 24.57 -0.64 -0.01
N ASN A 344 25.59 -0.81 -0.86
CA ASN A 344 26.33 0.29 -1.48
C ASN A 344 25.87 0.58 -2.92
N PHE A 345 25.02 -0.26 -3.51
CA PHE A 345 24.34 -0.04 -4.79
C PHE A 345 22.83 -0.19 -4.63
N TYR A 346 22.05 0.62 -5.35
CA TYR A 346 20.60 0.57 -5.31
C TYR A 346 20.01 0.62 -6.72
N ILE A 347 19.26 -0.41 -7.08
CA ILE A 347 18.59 -0.50 -8.38
C ILE A 347 17.31 0.31 -8.33
N VAL A 348 17.12 1.18 -9.32
CA VAL A 348 15.88 1.96 -9.46
C VAL A 348 15.38 1.91 -10.91
N GLY A 349 14.12 1.49 -11.05
CA GLY A 349 13.44 1.34 -12.34
C GLY A 349 12.55 2.52 -12.73
N ARG A 350 11.58 2.26 -13.61
CA ARG A 350 10.48 3.18 -13.95
C ARG A 350 9.45 3.21 -12.83
N ASP A 351 8.92 4.39 -12.52
CA ASP A 351 7.81 4.61 -11.57
C ASP A 351 8.00 3.89 -10.21
N PRO A 352 9.17 4.04 -9.57
CA PRO A 352 9.41 3.37 -8.30
C PRO A 352 8.47 3.91 -7.24
N ALA A 353 7.92 3.00 -6.42
CA ALA A 353 6.91 3.32 -5.41
C ALA A 353 5.64 4.04 -5.92
N GLY A 354 5.41 4.04 -7.24
CA GLY A 354 4.22 4.63 -7.84
C GLY A 354 2.99 3.71 -7.85
N MET A 355 1.86 4.34 -8.16
CA MET A 355 0.58 3.71 -8.48
C MET A 355 -0.21 4.60 -9.47
N GLY A 356 -1.30 4.06 -10.04
CA GLY A 356 -2.25 4.88 -10.79
C GLY A 356 -2.97 5.88 -9.88
N HIS A 357 -3.31 7.06 -10.40
CA HIS A 357 -4.09 8.05 -9.67
C HIS A 357 -5.48 7.47 -9.34
N PRO A 358 -5.98 7.58 -8.09
CA PRO A 358 -7.23 6.92 -7.68
C PRO A 358 -8.47 7.46 -8.42
N VAL A 359 -8.44 8.73 -8.84
CA VAL A 359 -9.57 9.42 -9.49
C VAL A 359 -9.36 9.62 -11.00
N GLU A 360 -8.12 9.74 -11.45
CA GLU A 360 -7.80 10.18 -12.82
C GLU A 360 -7.17 9.04 -13.60
N LYS A 361 -7.39 8.98 -14.92
CA LYS A 361 -6.83 7.92 -15.78
C LYS A 361 -5.37 8.20 -16.16
N ARG A 362 -4.49 8.34 -15.17
CA ARG A 362 -3.04 8.55 -15.33
C ARG A 362 -2.25 7.97 -14.16
N ASP A 363 -0.93 7.86 -14.32
CA ASP A 363 -0.02 7.57 -13.22
C ASP A 363 -0.02 8.75 -12.21
N LEU A 364 0.19 8.44 -10.92
CA LEU A 364 0.24 9.46 -9.86
C LEU A 364 1.46 10.37 -10.02
N TYR A 365 2.57 9.80 -10.48
CA TYR A 365 3.84 10.49 -10.70
C TYR A 365 4.34 10.28 -12.13
N ASP A 366 5.20 11.20 -12.58
CA ASP A 366 6.00 10.96 -13.77
C ASP A 366 6.98 9.80 -13.51
N ALA A 367 7.04 8.89 -14.47
CA ALA A 367 7.70 7.61 -14.33
C ALA A 367 9.24 7.69 -14.25
N ASP A 368 9.84 8.83 -14.62
CA ASP A 368 11.27 9.09 -14.52
C ASP A 368 11.64 9.90 -13.26
N HIS A 369 10.67 10.53 -12.58
CA HIS A 369 10.95 11.39 -11.42
C HIS A 369 11.63 10.63 -10.29
N GLY A 370 11.25 9.39 -10.01
CA GLY A 370 11.87 8.61 -8.95
C GLY A 370 13.38 8.45 -9.14
N LYS A 371 13.85 8.19 -10.37
CA LYS A 371 15.29 8.08 -10.68
C LYS A 371 16.00 9.43 -10.55
N LYS A 372 15.39 10.50 -11.09
CA LYS A 372 15.96 11.86 -11.06
C LYS A 372 16.09 12.37 -9.64
N VAL A 373 15.01 12.31 -8.86
CA VAL A 373 14.98 12.76 -7.45
C VAL A 373 15.99 11.99 -6.63
N LEU A 374 16.06 10.65 -6.78
CA LEU A 374 17.00 9.84 -6.02
C LEU A 374 18.46 10.20 -6.28
N SER A 375 18.80 10.60 -7.52
CA SER A 375 20.17 11.04 -7.86
C SER A 375 20.55 12.42 -7.32
N MET A 376 19.59 13.21 -6.83
CA MET A 376 19.78 14.56 -6.30
C MET A 376 19.43 14.66 -4.81
N ALA A 377 19.00 13.55 -4.19
CA ALA A 377 18.45 13.54 -2.85
C ALA A 377 19.54 13.76 -1.79
N PRO A 378 19.35 14.70 -0.84
CA PRO A 378 20.32 14.98 0.21
C PRO A 378 20.52 13.75 1.09
N GLY A 379 21.77 13.47 1.46
CA GLY A 379 22.18 12.34 2.30
C GLY A 379 22.30 11.00 1.58
N LEU A 380 21.99 10.92 0.28
CA LEU A 380 22.12 9.71 -0.54
C LEU A 380 23.32 9.74 -1.51
N GLU A 381 24.16 10.78 -1.45
CA GLU A 381 25.25 11.03 -2.41
C GLU A 381 26.30 9.91 -2.44
N ARG A 382 26.43 9.20 -1.33
CA ARG A 382 27.35 8.06 -1.14
C ARG A 382 26.81 6.73 -1.65
N LEU A 383 25.51 6.64 -1.95
CA LEU A 383 24.88 5.43 -2.47
C LEU A 383 24.97 5.42 -4.00
N ASN A 384 25.47 4.32 -4.57
CA ASN A 384 25.57 4.21 -6.02
C ASN A 384 24.20 3.85 -6.61
N ILE A 385 23.51 4.84 -7.15
CA ILE A 385 22.21 4.66 -7.81
C ILE A 385 22.43 4.05 -9.19
N LEU A 386 21.75 2.93 -9.47
CA LEU A 386 21.78 2.23 -10.75
C LEU A 386 20.44 2.42 -11.47
N PRO A 387 20.27 3.48 -12.26
CA PRO A 387 19.04 3.71 -12.99
C PRO A 387 18.93 2.75 -14.18
N PHE A 388 17.75 2.16 -14.32
CA PHE A 388 17.44 1.30 -15.46
C PHE A 388 16.41 1.94 -16.40
N ARG A 389 16.61 1.65 -17.69
CA ARG A 389 15.61 1.85 -18.72
C ARG A 389 14.53 0.76 -18.59
N VAL A 390 13.39 1.00 -19.22
CA VAL A 390 12.25 0.07 -19.17
C VAL A 390 12.66 -1.27 -19.80
N ALA A 391 12.35 -2.37 -19.11
CA ALA A 391 12.45 -3.72 -19.66
C ALA A 391 11.07 -4.16 -20.18
N ALA A 392 11.03 -4.77 -21.37
CA ALA A 392 9.82 -5.27 -22.01
C ALA A 392 10.12 -6.58 -22.74
N TYR A 393 9.08 -7.32 -23.12
CA TYR A 393 9.25 -8.60 -23.81
C TYR A 393 9.55 -8.37 -25.29
N ASP A 394 10.75 -8.73 -25.74
CA ASP A 394 11.15 -8.62 -27.16
C ASP A 394 10.66 -9.86 -27.91
N LYS A 395 9.64 -9.67 -28.76
CA LYS A 395 9.01 -10.74 -29.53
C LYS A 395 9.96 -11.41 -30.52
N THR A 396 10.99 -10.71 -30.98
CA THR A 396 11.97 -11.25 -31.94
C THR A 396 12.97 -12.18 -31.28
N GLN A 397 13.20 -12.04 -29.97
CA GLN A 397 14.15 -12.82 -29.19
C GLN A 397 13.50 -13.83 -28.24
N GLY A 398 12.19 -13.74 -28.04
CA GLY A 398 11.46 -14.63 -27.13
C GLY A 398 11.85 -14.46 -25.66
N LYS A 399 12.25 -13.24 -25.24
CA LYS A 399 12.71 -12.97 -23.87
C LYS A 399 12.56 -11.50 -23.48
N MET A 400 12.73 -11.22 -22.19
CA MET A 400 12.81 -9.85 -21.68
C MET A 400 14.11 -9.17 -22.11
N ALA A 401 14.00 -7.93 -22.61
CA ALA A 401 15.13 -7.09 -23.02
C ALA A 401 14.86 -5.62 -22.65
N PHE A 402 15.90 -4.79 -22.68
CA PHE A 402 15.72 -3.33 -22.55
C PHE A 402 14.99 -2.79 -23.78
N PHE A 403 13.97 -1.97 -23.54
CA PHE A 403 13.18 -1.36 -24.59
C PHE A 403 14.03 -0.49 -25.52
N ASP A 404 13.82 -0.67 -26.84
CA ASP A 404 14.47 0.10 -27.88
C ASP A 404 13.43 0.92 -28.65
N PRO A 405 13.44 2.26 -28.50
CA PRO A 405 12.45 3.14 -29.13
C PRO A 405 12.58 3.22 -30.66
N SER A 406 13.66 2.69 -31.26
CA SER A 406 13.81 2.62 -32.73
C SER A 406 12.99 1.49 -33.36
N ARG A 407 12.55 0.52 -32.57
CA ARG A 407 11.76 -0.65 -33.01
C ARG A 407 10.63 -0.99 -32.01
N PRO A 408 9.79 -0.02 -31.62
CA PRO A 408 8.82 -0.18 -30.54
C PRO A 408 7.81 -1.31 -30.80
N GLN A 409 7.50 -1.60 -32.06
CA GLN A 409 6.60 -2.66 -32.49
C GLN A 409 7.09 -4.07 -32.11
N ASP A 410 8.37 -4.27 -31.83
CA ASP A 410 8.94 -5.57 -31.46
C ASP A 410 8.70 -5.89 -29.98
N PHE A 411 8.34 -4.90 -29.17
CA PHE A 411 8.22 -5.04 -27.73
C PHE A 411 6.77 -5.17 -27.28
N LEU A 412 6.53 -6.08 -26.34
CA LEU A 412 5.25 -6.23 -25.64
C LEU A 412 5.40 -5.79 -24.18
N PHE A 413 4.55 -4.85 -23.77
CA PHE A 413 4.42 -4.42 -22.38
C PHE A 413 3.27 -5.18 -21.72
N ILE A 414 3.57 -5.91 -20.66
CA ILE A 414 2.56 -6.61 -19.85
C ILE A 414 2.48 -5.90 -18.51
N SER A 415 1.41 -5.14 -18.31
CA SER A 415 1.16 -4.44 -17.04
C SER A 415 0.84 -5.44 -15.93
N GLY A 416 0.97 -5.01 -14.66
CA GLY A 416 0.50 -5.79 -13.52
C GLY A 416 -0.96 -6.22 -13.69
N THR A 417 -1.85 -5.30 -14.09
CA THR A 417 -3.26 -5.61 -14.37
C THR A 417 -3.42 -6.70 -15.43
N LYS A 418 -2.68 -6.62 -16.55
CA LYS A 418 -2.73 -7.65 -17.61
C LYS A 418 -2.20 -8.99 -17.13
N MET A 419 -1.08 -9.00 -16.39
CA MET A 419 -0.53 -10.20 -15.77
C MET A 419 -1.56 -10.88 -14.85
N ARG A 420 -2.25 -10.10 -14.02
CA ARG A 420 -3.32 -10.62 -13.16
C ARG A 420 -4.50 -11.18 -13.95
N THR A 421 -4.90 -10.53 -15.04
CA THR A 421 -5.96 -11.04 -15.93
C THR A 421 -5.57 -12.38 -16.55
N LEU A 422 -4.33 -12.49 -17.06
CA LEU A 422 -3.81 -13.75 -17.62
C LEU A 422 -3.86 -14.87 -16.57
N ALA A 423 -3.34 -14.63 -15.37
CA ALA A 423 -3.34 -15.63 -14.30
C ALA A 423 -4.76 -16.03 -13.86
N LYS A 424 -5.70 -15.07 -13.77
CA LYS A 424 -7.11 -15.33 -13.44
C LYS A 424 -7.84 -16.17 -14.50
N ASN A 425 -7.44 -16.05 -15.76
CA ASN A 425 -8.03 -16.81 -16.87
C ASN A 425 -7.30 -18.13 -17.13
N ASN A 426 -6.30 -18.48 -16.30
CA ASN A 426 -5.40 -19.60 -16.54
C ASN A 426 -4.71 -19.53 -17.93
N GLU A 427 -4.46 -18.31 -18.41
CA GLU A 427 -3.71 -18.03 -19.63
C GLU A 427 -2.24 -17.77 -19.28
N ASN A 428 -1.30 -18.29 -20.06
CA ASN A 428 0.11 -18.03 -19.84
C ASN A 428 0.55 -16.71 -20.48
N PRO A 429 1.43 -15.92 -19.84
CA PRO A 429 2.16 -14.88 -20.54
C PRO A 429 3.08 -15.52 -21.59
N PRO A 430 3.65 -14.73 -22.52
CA PRO A 430 4.65 -15.23 -23.45
C PRO A 430 5.77 -15.96 -22.71
N ASP A 431 6.22 -17.09 -23.27
CA ASP A 431 7.32 -17.86 -22.71
C ASP A 431 8.55 -16.97 -22.51
N GLY A 432 9.25 -17.12 -21.38
CA GLY A 432 10.36 -16.22 -21.01
C GLY A 432 9.95 -14.87 -20.42
N PHE A 433 8.67 -14.53 -20.25
CA PHE A 433 8.23 -13.37 -19.46
C PHE A 433 8.45 -13.55 -17.95
N MET A 434 8.14 -14.73 -17.42
CA MET A 434 8.33 -15.16 -16.04
C MET A 434 8.69 -16.65 -16.03
N CYS A 435 9.46 -17.14 -15.06
CA CYS A 435 9.71 -18.58 -14.98
C CYS A 435 8.42 -19.38 -14.72
N PRO A 436 8.32 -20.63 -15.22
CA PRO A 436 7.13 -21.45 -15.05
C PRO A 436 6.78 -21.70 -13.58
N GLY A 437 7.76 -21.96 -12.70
CA GLY A 437 7.50 -22.20 -11.27
C GLY A 437 6.94 -20.96 -10.60
N GLY A 438 7.52 -19.79 -10.88
CA GLY A 438 7.03 -18.50 -10.39
C GLY A 438 5.63 -18.16 -10.93
N TRP A 439 5.36 -18.44 -12.20
CA TRP A 439 4.04 -18.21 -12.81
C TRP A 439 2.97 -19.10 -12.19
N LYS A 440 3.27 -20.39 -11.97
CA LYS A 440 2.36 -21.34 -11.34
C LYS A 440 1.89 -20.87 -9.96
N VAL A 441 2.79 -20.34 -9.14
CA VAL A 441 2.42 -19.79 -7.82
C VAL A 441 1.41 -18.64 -7.94
N LEU A 442 1.52 -17.80 -8.98
CA LEU A 442 0.55 -16.74 -9.23
C LEU A 442 -0.78 -17.27 -9.70
N VAL A 443 -0.79 -18.27 -10.59
CA VAL A 443 -2.02 -18.96 -11.01
C VAL A 443 -2.71 -19.55 -9.78
N ASP A 444 -2.00 -20.32 -8.95
CA ASP A 444 -2.54 -20.92 -7.73
C ASP A 444 -3.11 -19.84 -6.77
N TYR A 445 -2.44 -18.68 -6.64
CA TYR A 445 -2.97 -17.55 -5.88
C TYR A 445 -4.28 -17.00 -6.47
N TYR A 446 -4.31 -16.69 -7.77
CA TYR A 446 -5.51 -16.13 -8.40
C TYR A 446 -6.66 -17.14 -8.48
N GLU A 447 -6.35 -18.43 -8.61
CA GLU A 447 -7.31 -19.52 -8.47
C GLU A 447 -7.87 -19.60 -7.04
N SER A 448 -7.05 -19.35 -6.00
CA SER A 448 -7.56 -19.27 -4.62
C SER A 448 -8.49 -18.07 -4.39
N LEU A 449 -8.40 -17.03 -5.22
CA LEU A 449 -9.32 -15.89 -5.22
C LEU A 449 -10.60 -16.17 -6.02
N THR A 450 -10.53 -17.06 -7.03
CA THR A 450 -11.74 -17.56 -7.67
C THR A 450 -12.47 -18.46 -6.68
N PRO A 451 -13.75 -18.19 -6.37
CA PRO A 451 -14.55 -19.13 -5.60
C PRO A 451 -14.48 -20.48 -6.30
N ALA A 452 -14.23 -21.56 -5.54
CA ALA A 452 -14.39 -22.90 -6.06
C ALA A 452 -15.80 -23.02 -6.68
N GLU A 453 -15.82 -23.38 -7.96
CA GLU A 453 -16.96 -23.79 -8.80
C GLU A 453 -17.91 -22.70 -9.35
N TYR A 454 -17.79 -22.51 -10.67
CA TYR A 454 -18.95 -22.41 -11.56
C TYR A 454 -19.76 -23.72 -11.45
N ILE A 455 -20.82 -23.75 -10.64
CA ILE A 455 -21.83 -24.81 -10.74
C ILE A 455 -22.70 -24.50 -11.97
N ILE A 456 -22.46 -25.22 -13.05
CA ILE A 456 -23.52 -25.49 -14.05
C ILE A 456 -24.60 -26.25 -13.28
N PHE A 457 -25.84 -25.74 -13.30
CA PHE A 457 -27.00 -26.42 -12.74
C PHE A 457 -27.18 -27.80 -13.39
N SER A 458 -26.59 -28.82 -12.77
CA SER A 458 -27.03 -30.20 -12.84
C SER A 458 -27.51 -30.56 -11.43
N GLN A 459 -28.72 -31.10 -11.34
CA GLN A 459 -29.41 -31.36 -10.09
C GLN A 459 -28.55 -32.20 -9.11
N ASN A 460 -28.66 -31.84 -7.83
CA ASN A 460 -28.19 -32.55 -6.64
C ASN A 460 -26.68 -32.44 -6.33
N HIS A 461 -26.31 -31.49 -5.47
CA HIS A 461 -25.83 -31.70 -4.08
C HIS A 461 -25.22 -30.38 -3.54
N SER A 462 -25.47 -30.10 -2.25
CA SER A 462 -25.19 -28.82 -1.59
C SER A 462 -23.81 -28.81 -0.92
N PHE A 463 -22.94 -27.86 -1.28
CA PHE A 463 -21.89 -27.35 -0.39
C PHE A 463 -21.88 -25.81 -0.40
N ARG A 464 -21.87 -25.21 0.80
CA ARG A 464 -22.08 -23.78 1.08
C ARG A 464 -20.77 -23.12 1.53
N LEU A 465 -20.33 -22.07 0.84
CA LEU A 465 -19.48 -21.01 1.40
C LEU A 465 -20.04 -19.66 0.92
N LYS A 466 -20.33 -18.78 1.89
CA LYS A 466 -21.24 -17.64 1.74
C LYS A 466 -20.47 -16.32 1.74
N LYS A 467 -20.60 -15.56 0.64
CA LYS A 467 -20.37 -14.12 0.62
C LYS A 467 -21.72 -13.46 0.35
N MET A 468 -22.10 -12.50 1.19
CA MET A 468 -23.36 -11.74 1.09
C MET A 468 -23.48 -10.94 -0.21
N PHE A 469 -22.34 -10.59 -0.83
CA PHE A 469 -22.30 -9.97 -2.15
C PHE A 469 -22.07 -11.03 -3.22
N ILE A 470 -23.01 -11.16 -4.14
CA ILE A 470 -23.04 -12.16 -5.20
C ILE A 470 -22.81 -11.44 -6.54
N LYS A 471 -21.80 -11.87 -7.29
CA LYS A 471 -21.65 -11.44 -8.69
C LYS A 471 -22.54 -12.32 -9.56
N VAL A 472 -23.35 -11.71 -10.39
CA VAL A 472 -24.30 -12.39 -11.27
C VAL A 472 -24.07 -11.94 -12.71
N LYS A 473 -24.24 -12.84 -13.68
CA LYS A 473 -24.29 -12.49 -15.10
C LYS A 473 -25.73 -12.61 -15.56
N LEU A 474 -26.32 -11.50 -15.98
CA LEU A 474 -27.75 -11.41 -16.25
C LEU A 474 -28.01 -11.04 -17.71
N PRO A 475 -28.90 -11.78 -18.40
CA PRO A 475 -29.52 -11.31 -19.62
C PRO A 475 -30.62 -10.29 -19.28
N TRP A 476 -30.78 -9.26 -20.11
CA TRP A 476 -31.80 -8.24 -19.95
C TRP A 476 -32.15 -7.60 -21.27
N ASP A 477 -33.37 -7.08 -21.39
CA ASP A 477 -33.78 -6.35 -22.58
C ASP A 477 -33.88 -4.86 -22.26
N VAL A 478 -33.13 -4.07 -23.02
CA VAL A 478 -33.13 -2.61 -22.91
C VAL A 478 -33.91 -2.04 -24.09
N THR A 479 -34.99 -1.30 -23.81
CA THR A 479 -35.79 -0.62 -24.83
C THR A 479 -35.35 0.83 -24.95
N ILE A 480 -35.10 1.27 -26.19
CA ILE A 480 -34.66 2.62 -26.53
C ILE A 480 -35.67 3.23 -27.52
N PRO A 481 -36.25 4.40 -27.23
CA PRO A 481 -37.08 5.14 -28.18
C PRO A 481 -36.31 5.45 -29.48
N ALA A 482 -36.98 5.39 -30.62
CA ALA A 482 -36.33 5.66 -31.91
C ALA A 482 -35.78 7.09 -32.03
N GLU A 483 -36.35 8.04 -31.29
CA GLU A 483 -35.87 9.43 -31.18
C GLU A 483 -34.55 9.57 -30.40
N ASP A 484 -34.23 8.60 -29.54
CA ASP A 484 -32.99 8.54 -28.76
C ASP A 484 -31.87 7.79 -29.51
N MET A 485 -32.09 7.38 -30.77
CA MET A 485 -31.13 6.65 -31.60
C MET A 485 -30.19 7.57 -32.38
N ASP A 486 -28.98 7.77 -31.85
CA ASP A 486 -27.84 8.28 -32.61
C ASP A 486 -26.78 7.18 -32.85
N THR A 487 -26.21 7.14 -34.05
CA THR A 487 -25.30 6.05 -34.48
C THR A 487 -23.91 6.16 -33.84
N GLY A 488 -23.39 5.04 -33.29
CA GLY A 488 -22.01 4.90 -32.77
C GLY A 488 -21.88 4.85 -31.24
N LEU A 489 -20.82 5.46 -30.68
CA LEU A 489 -20.47 5.51 -29.25
C LEU A 489 -21.62 6.00 -28.32
N MET A 490 -22.65 6.64 -28.89
CA MET A 490 -23.84 7.11 -28.19
C MET A 490 -24.85 5.98 -27.89
N LEU A 491 -24.91 4.91 -28.70
CA LEU A 491 -25.82 3.78 -28.48
C LEU A 491 -25.46 2.99 -27.22
N GLN A 492 -24.17 2.66 -27.04
CA GLN A 492 -23.71 1.95 -25.85
C GLN A 492 -23.99 2.78 -24.58
N ARG A 493 -23.82 4.10 -24.66
CA ARG A 493 -24.14 5.03 -23.56
C ARG A 493 -25.64 5.04 -23.26
N ALA A 494 -26.50 5.12 -24.27
CA ALA A 494 -27.95 5.05 -24.11
C ALA A 494 -28.39 3.72 -23.49
N ILE A 495 -27.83 2.60 -23.96
CA ILE A 495 -28.07 1.26 -23.40
C ILE A 495 -27.66 1.19 -21.93
N VAL A 496 -26.48 1.72 -21.57
CA VAL A 496 -26.02 1.71 -20.17
C VAL A 496 -26.90 2.58 -19.28
N ILE A 497 -27.31 3.77 -19.73
CA ILE A 497 -28.20 4.65 -18.97
C ILE A 497 -29.55 3.97 -18.75
N ARG A 498 -30.18 3.45 -19.81
CA ARG A 498 -31.47 2.75 -19.72
C ARG A 498 -31.36 1.46 -18.92
N LEU A 499 -30.23 0.75 -18.99
CA LEU A 499 -29.96 -0.42 -18.15
C LEU A 499 -29.85 -0.02 -16.68
N LEU A 500 -29.16 1.07 -16.35
CA LEU A 500 -29.07 1.59 -14.98
C LEU A 500 -30.45 2.01 -14.45
N GLU A 501 -31.28 2.67 -15.26
CA GLU A 501 -32.67 3.02 -14.92
C GLU A 501 -33.53 1.76 -14.70
N ALA A 502 -33.49 0.80 -15.63
CA ALA A 502 -34.25 -0.45 -15.54
C ALA A 502 -33.78 -1.35 -14.38
N PHE A 503 -32.49 -1.31 -14.06
CA PHE A 503 -31.92 -2.03 -12.92
C PHE A 503 -32.27 -1.33 -11.60
N GLY A 504 -32.20 0.00 -11.54
CA GLY A 504 -32.54 0.80 -10.37
C GLY A 504 -34.03 0.77 -9.99
N THR A 505 -34.92 0.50 -10.96
CA THR A 505 -36.36 0.30 -10.68
C THR A 505 -36.69 -1.06 -10.07
N LYS A 506 -35.79 -2.06 -10.16
CA LYS A 506 -35.98 -3.37 -9.54
C LYS A 506 -35.19 -3.45 -8.22
N LYS A 507 -35.92 -3.43 -7.10
CA LYS A 507 -35.35 -3.50 -5.74
C LYS A 507 -34.60 -4.81 -5.46
N ALA A 508 -35.26 -5.95 -5.64
CA ALA A 508 -34.70 -7.26 -5.33
C ALA A 508 -35.42 -8.38 -6.11
N THR A 509 -34.80 -9.56 -6.17
CA THR A 509 -35.46 -10.80 -6.61
C THR A 509 -35.27 -11.90 -5.57
N LYS A 510 -36.22 -12.84 -5.51
CA LYS A 510 -36.18 -14.00 -4.61
C LYS A 510 -34.87 -14.76 -4.69
N ASP A 511 -34.38 -15.00 -5.91
CA ASP A 511 -33.22 -15.85 -6.14
C ASP A 511 -31.91 -15.11 -5.91
N LEU A 512 -31.80 -13.87 -6.41
CA LEU A 512 -30.53 -13.14 -6.47
C LEU A 512 -30.31 -12.20 -5.28
N GLY A 513 -31.35 -11.85 -4.52
CA GLY A 513 -31.27 -10.85 -3.47
C GLY A 513 -31.52 -9.44 -3.99
N TYR A 514 -31.07 -8.43 -3.24
CA TYR A 514 -31.14 -7.03 -3.64
C TYR A 514 -30.21 -6.76 -4.80
N LEU A 515 -30.72 -6.10 -5.83
CA LEU A 515 -29.94 -5.69 -6.99
C LEU A 515 -29.19 -4.41 -6.63
N ILE A 516 -27.85 -4.45 -6.57
CA ILE A 516 -27.04 -3.31 -6.11
C ILE A 516 -26.63 -2.43 -7.28
N THR A 517 -25.90 -3.00 -8.24
CA THR A 517 -25.47 -2.26 -9.44
C THR A 517 -25.10 -3.19 -10.58
N PRO A 518 -25.37 -2.84 -11.86
CA PRO A 518 -24.64 -3.41 -12.97
C PRO A 518 -23.17 -2.93 -12.91
N THR A 519 -22.24 -3.72 -13.43
CA THR A 519 -20.79 -3.46 -13.35
C THR A 519 -20.12 -3.46 -14.71
N ILE A 520 -20.34 -4.51 -15.52
CA ILE A 520 -19.70 -4.66 -16.83
C ILE A 520 -20.78 -5.06 -17.83
N LEU A 521 -20.96 -4.27 -18.88
CA LEU A 521 -21.77 -4.66 -20.02
C LEU A 521 -20.91 -5.55 -20.94
N GLU A 522 -21.24 -6.83 -21.00
CA GLU A 522 -20.46 -7.86 -21.69
C GLU A 522 -20.82 -7.94 -23.18
N ASN A 523 -22.11 -7.90 -23.48
CA ASN A 523 -22.61 -8.06 -24.84
C ASN A 523 -23.87 -7.23 -25.06
N ILE A 524 -24.00 -6.68 -26.27
CA ILE A 524 -25.20 -6.05 -26.81
C ILE A 524 -25.54 -6.82 -28.09
N GLY A 525 -26.66 -7.54 -28.09
CA GLY A 525 -27.17 -8.21 -29.29
C GLY A 525 -27.91 -7.25 -30.21
N GLU A 526 -28.29 -7.76 -31.39
CA GLU A 526 -28.98 -6.96 -32.41
C GLU A 526 -30.32 -6.42 -31.92
N GLY A 527 -30.55 -5.12 -32.16
CA GLY A 527 -31.79 -4.43 -31.80
C GLY A 527 -32.96 -4.85 -32.68
N LYS A 528 -34.11 -5.14 -32.07
CA LYS A 528 -35.35 -5.47 -32.78
C LYS A 528 -36.39 -4.38 -32.59
N ILE A 529 -37.00 -3.92 -33.68
CA ILE A 529 -38.06 -2.90 -33.64
C ILE A 529 -39.35 -3.53 -33.11
N LYS A 530 -39.98 -2.89 -32.11
CA LYS A 530 -41.31 -3.25 -31.63
C LYS A 530 -42.36 -2.63 -32.55
N GLU A 531 -43.04 -3.46 -33.34
CA GLU A 531 -43.99 -3.03 -34.39
C GLU A 531 -45.11 -2.09 -33.91
N GLN A 532 -45.48 -2.14 -32.62
CA GLN A 532 -46.55 -1.33 -32.05
C GLN A 532 -46.10 0.04 -31.51
N THR A 533 -44.85 0.16 -31.05
CA THR A 533 -44.36 1.37 -30.38
C THR A 533 -43.28 2.11 -31.17
N GLY A 534 -42.68 1.47 -32.18
CA GLY A 534 -41.54 2.02 -32.93
C GLY A 534 -40.22 2.03 -32.15
N GLU A 535 -40.23 1.61 -30.88
CA GLU A 535 -39.03 1.51 -30.04
C GLU A 535 -38.17 0.31 -30.46
N ILE A 536 -36.89 0.35 -30.12
CA ILE A 536 -35.95 -0.73 -30.44
C ILE A 536 -35.49 -1.40 -29.16
N GLN A 537 -35.62 -2.73 -29.12
CA GLN A 537 -35.25 -3.57 -27.99
C GLN A 537 -33.92 -4.25 -28.25
N PHE A 538 -32.94 -3.99 -27.40
CA PHE A 538 -31.62 -4.62 -27.43
C PHE A 538 -31.52 -5.67 -26.33
N PRO A 539 -31.29 -6.96 -26.67
CA PRO A 539 -30.91 -7.96 -25.69
C PRO A 539 -29.47 -7.70 -25.26
N VAL A 540 -29.25 -7.53 -23.97
CA VAL A 540 -27.94 -7.27 -23.38
C VAL A 540 -27.58 -8.33 -22.35
N VAL A 541 -26.28 -8.57 -22.19
CA VAL A 541 -25.75 -9.39 -21.11
C VAL A 541 -24.77 -8.55 -20.32
N PHE A 542 -24.94 -8.50 -19.01
CA PHE A 542 -24.07 -7.72 -18.13
C PHE A 542 -23.79 -8.46 -16.82
N ASN A 543 -22.67 -8.12 -16.19
CA ASN A 543 -22.34 -8.54 -14.83
C ASN A 543 -22.95 -7.54 -13.84
N GLY A 544 -23.66 -8.02 -12.82
CA GLY A 544 -24.20 -7.24 -11.72
C GLY A 544 -23.68 -7.70 -10.37
N ILE A 545 -23.77 -6.84 -9.37
CA ILE A 545 -23.59 -7.18 -7.97
C ILE A 545 -24.96 -7.20 -7.32
N CYS A 546 -25.24 -8.28 -6.61
CA CYS A 546 -26.42 -8.44 -5.77
C CYS A 546 -26.00 -8.61 -4.31
N PHE A 547 -26.89 -8.30 -3.38
CA PHE A 547 -26.70 -8.51 -1.95
C PHE A 547 -27.79 -9.43 -1.39
N LYS A 548 -27.39 -10.50 -0.71
CA LYS A 548 -28.31 -11.45 -0.07
C LYS A 548 -27.71 -11.94 1.23
N MET A 549 -28.45 -11.79 2.33
CA MET A 549 -28.11 -12.40 3.60
C MET A 549 -28.42 -13.89 3.57
N PHE A 550 -27.62 -14.67 4.28
CA PHE A 550 -27.81 -16.09 4.45
C PHE A 550 -27.75 -16.48 5.92
N LYS A 551 -28.60 -17.44 6.30
CA LYS A 551 -28.60 -18.09 7.63
C LYS A 551 -27.19 -18.46 8.11
N GLY A 552 -26.76 -18.04 9.28
CA GLY A 552 -25.48 -18.35 9.90
C GLY A 552 -24.39 -17.31 9.65
N GLU A 553 -24.65 -16.27 8.86
CA GLU A 553 -23.72 -15.15 8.70
C GLU A 553 -23.78 -14.20 9.90
N VAL A 554 -22.62 -13.69 10.31
CA VAL A 554 -22.50 -12.64 11.34
C VAL A 554 -22.45 -11.29 10.64
N VAL A 555 -23.36 -10.38 11.00
CA VAL A 555 -23.56 -9.10 10.34
C VAL A 555 -23.72 -7.99 11.38
N HIS A 556 -23.37 -6.75 11.02
CA HIS A 556 -23.62 -5.57 11.84
C HIS A 556 -24.83 -4.82 11.31
N GLY A 557 -25.74 -4.43 12.19
CA GLY A 557 -26.89 -3.62 11.81
C GLY A 557 -27.21 -2.56 12.85
N VAL A 558 -27.84 -1.49 12.38
CA VAL A 558 -28.22 -0.35 13.22
C VAL A 558 -29.68 -0.53 13.64
N VAL A 559 -29.93 -0.44 14.94
CA VAL A 559 -31.28 -0.50 15.51
C VAL A 559 -32.05 0.75 15.11
N HIS A 560 -33.23 0.58 14.51
CA HIS A 560 -34.11 1.70 14.14
C HIS A 560 -35.46 1.69 14.83
N LYS A 561 -35.87 0.55 15.42
CA LYS A 561 -37.07 0.45 16.26
C LYS A 561 -36.85 -0.48 17.44
N VAL A 562 -37.42 -0.13 18.59
CA VAL A 562 -37.38 -0.92 19.82
C VAL A 562 -38.82 -1.17 20.30
N HIS A 563 -39.15 -2.42 20.58
CA HIS A 563 -40.43 -2.85 21.15
C HIS A 563 -40.19 -3.78 22.33
N LYS A 564 -41.20 -3.98 23.19
CA LYS A 564 -41.11 -4.91 24.32
C LYS A 564 -40.73 -6.34 23.90
N SER A 565 -41.14 -6.76 22.70
CA SER A 565 -40.88 -8.11 22.18
C SER A 565 -39.50 -8.28 21.52
N GLY A 566 -38.79 -7.20 21.21
CA GLY A 566 -37.51 -7.22 20.49
C GLY A 566 -37.20 -5.91 19.76
N VAL A 567 -36.17 -5.92 18.92
CA VAL A 567 -35.72 -4.75 18.13
C VAL A 567 -35.71 -5.03 16.64
N PHE A 568 -35.85 -3.98 15.83
CA PHE A 568 -35.65 -4.03 14.39
C PHE A 568 -34.36 -3.33 14.01
N LEU A 569 -33.56 -3.99 13.18
CA LEU A 569 -32.30 -3.50 12.65
C LEU A 569 -32.35 -3.31 11.14
N ARG A 570 -31.43 -2.48 10.63
CA ARG A 570 -31.12 -2.34 9.21
C ARG A 570 -29.66 -2.67 8.99
N SER A 571 -29.35 -3.35 7.89
CA SER A 571 -27.98 -3.64 7.47
C SER A 571 -27.89 -3.68 5.95
N GLY A 572 -27.23 -2.68 5.36
CA GLY A 572 -27.22 -2.50 3.92
C GLY A 572 -28.67 -2.34 3.40
N PRO A 573 -29.07 -3.05 2.33
CA PRO A 573 -30.41 -2.92 1.77
C PRO A 573 -31.50 -3.70 2.55
N TYR A 574 -31.13 -4.51 3.56
CA TYR A 574 -32.09 -5.16 4.44
C TYR A 574 -32.62 -4.16 5.45
N GLU A 575 -33.89 -3.78 5.29
CA GLU A 575 -34.58 -2.80 6.14
C GLU A 575 -35.32 -3.45 7.33
N ILE A 576 -35.58 -4.77 7.23
CA ILE A 576 -36.41 -5.52 8.18
C ILE A 576 -35.63 -6.72 8.72
N ILE A 577 -34.84 -6.47 9.75
CA ILE A 577 -34.13 -7.51 10.50
C ILE A 577 -34.70 -7.54 11.92
N TYR A 578 -35.34 -8.63 12.32
CA TYR A 578 -35.97 -8.74 13.63
C TYR A 578 -35.11 -9.54 14.61
N LEU A 579 -34.74 -8.91 15.72
CA LEU A 579 -34.03 -9.53 16.85
C LEU A 579 -34.99 -9.61 18.04
N SER A 580 -35.51 -10.81 18.30
CA SER A 580 -36.44 -11.06 19.41
C SER A 580 -35.72 -10.95 20.77
N HIS A 581 -36.42 -10.49 21.81
CA HIS A 581 -35.89 -10.47 23.18
C HIS A 581 -35.41 -11.83 23.68
N VAL A 582 -36.06 -12.92 23.27
CA VAL A 582 -35.66 -14.30 23.61
C VAL A 582 -34.29 -14.65 23.01
N LYS A 583 -33.86 -13.92 21.97
CA LYS A 583 -32.56 -14.08 21.30
C LYS A 583 -31.55 -13.00 21.71
N MET A 584 -31.82 -12.31 22.83
CA MET A 584 -30.94 -11.33 23.47
C MET A 584 -30.64 -11.76 24.92
N PRO A 585 -29.90 -12.86 25.14
CA PRO A 585 -29.66 -13.36 26.50
C PRO A 585 -28.98 -12.30 27.38
N GLY A 586 -29.49 -12.14 28.59
CA GLY A 586 -28.97 -11.17 29.57
C GLY A 586 -29.43 -9.72 29.38
N TYR A 587 -30.21 -9.40 28.33
CA TYR A 587 -30.77 -8.07 28.12
C TYR A 587 -32.25 -8.00 28.55
N GLU A 588 -32.58 -7.01 29.37
CA GLU A 588 -33.94 -6.78 29.87
C GLU A 588 -34.54 -5.50 29.26
N PHE A 589 -35.84 -5.54 28.97
CA PHE A 589 -36.55 -4.40 28.41
C PHE A 589 -36.84 -3.33 29.46
N ILE A 590 -36.45 -2.10 29.17
CA ILE A 590 -36.71 -0.93 30.02
C ILE A 590 -37.70 -0.01 29.30
N PRO A 591 -38.94 0.15 29.83
CA PRO A 591 -39.94 1.03 29.25
C PRO A 591 -39.57 2.51 29.50
N GLY A 592 -39.99 3.39 28.60
CA GLY A 592 -39.81 4.83 28.72
C GLY A 592 -40.16 5.55 27.44
N GLU A 593 -39.97 6.88 27.42
CA GLU A 593 -40.08 7.70 26.20
C GLU A 593 -39.11 7.23 25.11
N TYR A 594 -37.94 6.74 25.53
CA TYR A 594 -36.93 6.08 24.70
C TYR A 594 -36.71 4.65 25.20
N PRO A 595 -37.51 3.67 24.75
CA PRO A 595 -37.39 2.29 25.23
C PRO A 595 -36.05 1.68 24.80
N ILE A 596 -35.43 0.90 25.70
CA ILE A 596 -34.14 0.23 25.47
C ILE A 596 -34.17 -1.20 25.98
N PHE A 597 -33.20 -2.00 25.53
CA PHE A 597 -32.81 -3.23 26.21
C PHE A 597 -31.45 -3.01 26.88
N MET A 598 -31.29 -3.41 28.13
CA MET A 598 -30.05 -3.21 28.88
C MET A 598 -29.67 -4.48 29.65
N ASN A 599 -28.36 -4.77 29.73
CA ASN A 599 -27.86 -5.89 30.53
C ASN A 599 -27.23 -5.41 31.86
N GLN A 600 -26.80 -6.37 32.69
CA GLN A 600 -26.18 -6.10 34.01
C GLN A 600 -24.89 -5.28 33.93
N ASN A 601 -24.21 -5.28 32.78
CA ASN A 601 -22.99 -4.52 32.54
C ASN A 601 -23.28 -3.12 31.96
N MET A 602 -24.52 -2.65 32.05
CA MET A 602 -24.98 -1.36 31.51
C MET A 602 -24.84 -1.22 29.98
N SER A 603 -24.62 -2.32 29.24
CA SER A 603 -24.64 -2.32 27.77
C SER A 603 -26.07 -2.14 27.27
N ARG A 604 -26.26 -1.33 26.23
CA ARG A 604 -27.58 -0.89 25.77
C ARG A 604 -27.81 -1.24 24.30
N ILE A 605 -28.98 -1.79 24.01
CA ILE A 605 -29.55 -1.88 22.66
C ILE A 605 -30.68 -0.85 22.59
N GLN A 606 -30.44 0.22 21.85
CA GLN A 606 -31.34 1.36 21.69
C GLN A 606 -31.33 1.84 20.24
N ILE A 607 -32.27 2.69 19.85
CA ILE A 607 -32.27 3.30 18.51
C ILE A 607 -30.91 3.98 18.25
N GLY A 608 -30.31 3.72 17.09
CA GLY A 608 -29.00 4.19 16.69
C GLY A 608 -27.83 3.30 17.12
N ALA A 609 -28.03 2.34 18.03
CA ALA A 609 -26.99 1.40 18.42
C ALA A 609 -26.65 0.45 17.26
N THR A 610 -25.36 0.22 17.04
CA THR A 610 -24.89 -0.83 16.14
C THR A 610 -24.80 -2.13 16.91
N VAL A 611 -25.41 -3.19 16.37
CA VAL A 611 -25.45 -4.51 16.98
C VAL A 611 -24.88 -5.51 15.99
N ARG A 612 -23.91 -6.29 16.45
CA ARG A 612 -23.38 -7.47 15.76
C ARG A 612 -24.26 -8.67 16.10
N PHE A 613 -24.85 -9.30 15.10
CA PHE A 613 -25.78 -10.42 15.27
C PHE A 613 -25.50 -11.53 14.24
N ILE A 614 -25.96 -12.75 14.54
CA ILE A 614 -25.98 -13.85 13.58
C ILE A 614 -27.38 -13.96 12.94
N VAL A 615 -27.43 -14.16 11.62
CA VAL A 615 -28.67 -14.36 10.86
C VAL A 615 -29.22 -15.76 11.13
N LEU A 616 -30.41 -15.89 11.69
CA LEU A 616 -31.06 -17.19 11.93
C LEU A 616 -31.79 -17.71 10.68
N ASP A 617 -32.44 -16.83 9.94
CA ASP A 617 -33.12 -17.15 8.69
C ASP A 617 -33.45 -15.90 7.87
N THR A 618 -33.82 -16.08 6.61
CA THR A 618 -34.29 -15.02 5.71
C THR A 618 -35.54 -15.47 4.96
N GLU A 619 -36.53 -14.60 4.87
CA GLU A 619 -37.79 -14.84 4.17
C GLU A 619 -37.97 -13.83 3.03
N TRP A 620 -38.36 -14.32 1.85
CA TRP A 620 -38.74 -13.49 0.71
C TRP A 620 -40.23 -13.15 0.75
N ARG A 621 -40.56 -11.87 0.63
CA ARG A 621 -41.93 -11.37 0.59
C ARG A 621 -42.30 -10.96 -0.84
N GLU A 622 -43.04 -11.83 -1.52
CA GLU A 622 -43.40 -11.65 -2.94
C GLU A 622 -44.14 -10.33 -3.21
N ALA A 623 -45.10 -9.96 -2.35
CA ALA A 623 -45.90 -8.74 -2.51
C ALA A 623 -45.08 -7.45 -2.38
N GLU A 624 -44.09 -7.43 -1.48
CA GLU A 624 -43.23 -6.27 -1.21
C GLU A 624 -41.95 -6.27 -2.08
N LYS A 625 -41.68 -7.39 -2.76
CA LYS A 625 -40.40 -7.70 -3.43
C LYS A 625 -39.21 -7.38 -2.53
N ASP A 626 -39.29 -7.86 -1.29
CA ASP A 626 -38.36 -7.51 -0.21
C ASP A 626 -37.99 -8.72 0.64
N PHE A 627 -36.94 -8.60 1.44
CA PHE A 627 -36.53 -9.65 2.38
C PHE A 627 -36.74 -9.22 3.83
N MET A 628 -37.12 -10.19 4.65
CA MET A 628 -37.07 -10.09 6.11
C MET A 628 -36.03 -11.06 6.65
N ALA A 629 -35.26 -10.66 7.65
CA ALA A 629 -34.31 -11.54 8.34
C ALA A 629 -34.66 -11.70 9.82
N LEU A 630 -34.39 -12.88 10.36
CA LEU A 630 -34.40 -13.15 11.80
C LEU A 630 -32.96 -13.15 12.30
N ALA A 631 -32.73 -12.52 13.45
CA ALA A 631 -31.40 -12.35 14.03
C ALA A 631 -31.32 -12.92 15.45
N SER A 632 -30.08 -13.21 15.88
CA SER A 632 -29.75 -13.61 17.24
C SER A 632 -28.46 -12.96 17.70
N ILE A 633 -28.36 -12.63 18.99
CA ILE A 633 -27.09 -12.31 19.65
C ILE A 633 -26.71 -13.38 20.69
N ASP A 634 -27.41 -14.51 20.66
CA ASP A 634 -27.07 -15.72 21.40
C ASP A 634 -25.84 -16.39 20.75
N GLY A 635 -24.66 -16.14 21.32
CA GLY A 635 -23.37 -16.64 20.85
C GLY A 635 -22.19 -15.74 21.24
N ASP A 636 -20.97 -16.25 21.12
CA ASP A 636 -19.76 -15.51 21.50
C ASP A 636 -19.50 -14.32 20.56
N ASN A 637 -19.03 -13.21 21.13
CA ASN A 637 -18.70 -11.98 20.41
C ASN A 637 -19.86 -11.36 19.60
N LEU A 638 -21.11 -11.54 20.04
CA LEU A 638 -22.32 -10.90 19.50
C LEU A 638 -22.92 -9.89 20.50
N GLY A 639 -23.65 -8.90 20.01
CA GLY A 639 -24.25 -7.83 20.82
C GLY A 639 -23.92 -6.42 20.31
N PRO A 640 -24.25 -5.38 21.07
CA PRO A 640 -23.84 -4.00 20.81
C PRO A 640 -22.32 -3.89 20.62
N ILE A 641 -21.90 -3.05 19.66
CA ILE A 641 -20.49 -2.71 19.41
C ILE A 641 -20.25 -1.22 19.49
#